data_AF-A0A7C4PU99-F1
#
_entry.id   AF-A0A7C4PU99-F1
#
_cell.length_a   1.000
_cell.length_b   1.000
_cell.length_c   1.000
_cell.angle_alpha   90.00
_cell.angle_beta   90.00
_cell.angle_gamma   90.00
#
_symmetry.space_group_name_H-M   'P 1'
#
loop_
_entity.id
_entity.type
_entity.pdbx_description
1 polymer ?
#
loop_
_entity_poly.entity_id
_entity_poly.type
_entity_poly.pdbx_seq_one_letter_code
_entity_poly.pdbx_strand_id
1 'polypeptide(L)'
;MIFEDPQQRRWRYSLLLFSALLATALLIGALVVSGLLVPPPIPDTLSQRKLLSAAAIREDMERRIKPRFTPEQFARLARMRAKNRWRLDRLVKGAIEGAMPFAEGSVVAFVLDDDPLSVASLEHHLAQLDVVVPDWFELPGAGCELVERSSEKLRRLLSRAEVLVLPRLANLHQGKWRGAETGEFLRSDEARQCLAQKISARLLQLSADGLNVDLEDLAPEDSEYFLEFLVDLRKELRRFGMRLTVDVPFQDPAFDYEYIAKVSDAVMVMAYDEHFPSSLPGPIASRDWLEQSLDYVIPRLIPDRMVMVLGAYGYDWNVERREKLAEGITFTNTVNLARAAGSLPHFVEGIENSHFAYRDEDEAVHEVWFQDSLALWNQVRRAEKRNISRFGIWRLGTEDETLWHFLGQDRPPKRPDLLQEVPAAKTVEFYGEGEVLTVRTRPQPGRREFATDEQELIREGVYSLVPTGYLVERRGGEGRQVVLTFDDGPSAEWTPAILKVLEQFQAPAVFFMVGEQVLRYPELVEAVAEAGHFVGNHSFSHPHMDEITPAEARVQLNSTQRLIEGLTGRRSPLFRAPYTADVIIDDEAGLAPMRIGLEEGYLVVGANVDSQDWKLLEPQAIADHVVYELLRGAGQIVLFHDGGGDRRATVEALRLLIPRLRALGFQIVSLDRLLEIERRELEEALPWGERFISWSSAVTAWLRSWGFAIIGGLFFACTVLAALRILLLGGVTLIDRYWQRRRRENGAANPNSGETPMVSVIIPAFNEEKVIAATLEALRATDWPRVEFVVIDDGSKDRTAEVVETIAAADPRVRLLRQENAGKAAAANHGLREARGEIVVAVDADTIVSAPAISRLARHFADPEVTAVCGNVEVGNVNSWLTAFQAVEYVTSQNFDRRAFSALNCISVVPGALGAWRRQAVLDAGGYSHDTLTEDADLTLAILRAGGRVIYEPEAIGRTEAPESLSAFLKQRFRWTYGTYQCLWKHKRAFFRGTLGWIGLPNMVLFQILFPALSPIGDLVMVASIIRGDWSAFLAGYLAFLFMDVCASLLAFWLDRKPKWWLLLLLVQRFSYRQIMYYVSLKSMLAALRGMRHGWRKLERKGTVSSSLAPVAQVKRP
;
A
#
# COMPACT_ATOMS: atom_id res chain seq x y z
N MET A 1 -13.80 -53.24 -4.31
CA MET A 1 -12.53 -52.65 -3.83
C MET A 1 -12.80 -51.55 -2.82
N ILE A 2 -11.83 -51.20 -1.98
CA ILE A 2 -11.99 -50.11 -1.01
C ILE A 2 -12.18 -48.78 -1.75
N PHE A 3 -13.17 -48.01 -1.30
CA PHE A 3 -13.69 -46.76 -1.86
C PHE A 3 -14.51 -46.83 -3.15
N GLU A 4 -14.60 -47.97 -3.84
CA GLU A 4 -15.41 -48.13 -5.05
C GLU A 4 -16.86 -47.74 -4.81
N ASP A 5 -17.35 -46.77 -5.58
CA ASP A 5 -18.72 -46.28 -5.52
C ASP A 5 -19.27 -46.10 -6.94
N PRO A 6 -19.74 -47.19 -7.57
CA PRO A 6 -20.18 -47.17 -8.97
C PRO A 6 -21.41 -46.29 -9.18
N GLN A 7 -22.17 -45.99 -8.14
CA GLN A 7 -23.32 -45.09 -8.19
C GLN A 7 -22.95 -43.62 -7.90
N GLN A 8 -21.67 -43.34 -7.62
CA GLN A 8 -21.14 -42.02 -7.27
C GLN A 8 -21.91 -41.30 -6.15
N ARG A 9 -22.54 -42.03 -5.22
CA ARG A 9 -23.33 -41.43 -4.13
C ARG A 9 -22.44 -40.54 -3.25
N ARG A 10 -21.27 -41.05 -2.86
CA ARG A 10 -20.26 -40.32 -2.06
C ARG A 10 -19.79 -39.06 -2.76
N TRP A 11 -19.56 -39.13 -4.08
CA TRP A 11 -19.15 -37.98 -4.87
C TRP A 11 -20.24 -36.92 -4.91
N ARG A 12 -21.51 -37.31 -5.11
CA ARG A 12 -22.65 -36.38 -5.11
C ARG A 12 -22.84 -35.69 -3.77
N TYR A 13 -22.76 -36.43 -2.66
CA TYR A 13 -22.82 -35.82 -1.32
C TYR A 13 -21.63 -34.89 -1.05
N SER A 14 -20.43 -35.28 -1.48
CA SER A 14 -19.22 -34.44 -1.31
C SER A 14 -19.29 -33.17 -2.15
N LEU A 15 -19.81 -33.26 -3.39
CA LEU A 15 -20.09 -32.13 -4.25
C LEU A 15 -21.15 -31.22 -3.65
N LEU A 16 -22.27 -31.76 -3.17
CA LEU A 16 -23.32 -30.99 -2.49
C LEU A 16 -22.76 -30.22 -1.30
N LEU A 17 -21.98 -30.89 -0.44
CA LEU A 17 -21.34 -30.25 0.71
C LEU A 17 -20.34 -29.17 0.26
N PHE A 18 -19.48 -29.47 -0.72
CA PHE A 18 -18.51 -28.51 -1.22
C PHE A 18 -19.17 -27.31 -1.89
N SER A 19 -20.20 -27.52 -2.71
CA SER A 19 -20.98 -26.47 -3.36
C SER A 19 -21.73 -25.63 -2.34
N ALA A 20 -22.28 -26.23 -1.28
CA ALA A 20 -22.90 -25.49 -0.18
C ALA A 20 -21.87 -24.62 0.55
N LEU A 21 -20.70 -25.17 0.87
CA LEU A 21 -19.60 -24.42 1.51
C LEU A 21 -19.08 -23.29 0.61
N LEU A 22 -18.88 -23.54 -0.68
CA LEU A 22 -18.42 -22.55 -1.65
C LEU A 22 -19.47 -21.45 -1.87
N ALA A 23 -20.75 -21.81 -2.03
CA ALA A 23 -21.83 -20.83 -2.14
C ALA A 23 -21.94 -19.97 -0.88
N THR A 24 -21.77 -20.57 0.30
CA THR A 24 -21.72 -19.84 1.57
C THR A 24 -20.52 -18.88 1.60
N ALA A 25 -19.34 -19.33 1.19
CA ALA A 25 -18.14 -18.49 1.15
C ALA A 25 -18.26 -17.34 0.14
N LEU A 26 -18.82 -17.60 -1.06
CA LEU A 26 -19.07 -16.57 -2.08
C LEU A 26 -20.14 -15.57 -1.64
N LEU A 27 -21.20 -16.03 -0.97
CA LEU A 27 -22.22 -15.16 -0.41
C LEU A 27 -21.63 -14.25 0.67
N ILE A 28 -20.82 -14.80 1.58
CA ILE A 28 -20.10 -14.02 2.60
C ILE A 28 -19.17 -13.01 1.91
N GLY A 29 -18.39 -13.44 0.90
CA GLY A 29 -17.50 -12.55 0.16
C GLY A 29 -18.24 -11.41 -0.57
N ALA A 30 -19.38 -11.71 -1.19
CA ALA A 30 -20.20 -10.69 -1.86
C ALA A 30 -20.80 -9.69 -0.86
N LEU A 31 -21.25 -10.15 0.31
CA LEU A 31 -21.72 -9.29 1.39
C LEU A 31 -20.60 -8.36 1.91
N VAL A 32 -19.38 -8.87 2.06
CA VAL A 32 -18.19 -8.06 2.44
C VAL A 32 -17.92 -6.96 1.42
N VAL A 33 -17.82 -7.34 0.14
CA VAL A 33 -17.47 -6.39 -0.93
C VAL A 33 -18.57 -5.34 -1.09
N SER A 34 -19.84 -5.74 -0.97
CA SER A 34 -20.97 -4.81 -0.99
C SER A 34 -20.93 -3.83 0.19
N GLY A 35 -20.49 -4.26 1.37
CA GLY A 35 -20.38 -3.39 2.55
C GLY A 35 -19.26 -2.35 2.44
N LEU A 36 -18.19 -2.65 1.69
CA LEU A 36 -17.03 -1.76 1.52
C LEU A 36 -17.21 -0.72 0.41
N LEU A 37 -17.88 -1.11 -0.69
CA LEU A 37 -17.95 -0.27 -1.91
C LEU A 37 -19.19 0.61 -2.00
N VAL A 38 -20.25 0.29 -1.25
CA VAL A 38 -21.49 1.09 -1.25
C VAL A 38 -21.45 2.05 -0.05
N PRO A 39 -21.22 3.36 -0.27
CA PRO A 39 -21.19 4.33 0.82
C PRO A 39 -22.53 4.32 1.57
N PRO A 40 -22.53 4.37 2.91
CA PRO A 40 -23.76 4.54 3.67
C PRO A 40 -24.36 5.92 3.31
N PRO A 41 -25.66 6.01 3.00
CA PRO A 41 -26.27 7.30 2.71
C PRO A 41 -26.25 8.17 3.96
N ILE A 42 -25.50 9.28 3.94
CA ILE A 42 -25.48 10.25 5.04
C ILE A 42 -26.57 11.30 4.76
N PRO A 43 -27.49 11.57 5.70
CA PRO A 43 -28.62 12.46 5.46
C PRO A 43 -28.18 13.92 5.25
N ASP A 44 -28.51 14.49 4.08
CA ASP A 44 -28.36 15.90 3.70
C ASP A 44 -29.37 16.77 4.49
N THR A 45 -29.14 16.98 5.79
CA THR A 45 -30.16 17.57 6.69
C THR A 45 -30.04 19.08 6.91
N LEU A 46 -28.95 19.72 6.48
CA LEU A 46 -28.64 21.09 6.93
C LEU A 46 -28.43 22.14 5.83
N SER A 47 -28.56 21.79 4.55
CA SER A 47 -28.44 22.75 3.44
C SER A 47 -29.79 23.38 3.10
N GLN A 48 -30.08 24.58 3.64
CA GLN A 48 -30.86 25.64 2.96
C GLN A 48 -31.24 26.80 3.92
N ARG A 49 -30.46 27.88 3.84
CA ARG A 49 -30.88 29.26 4.14
C ARG A 49 -30.22 30.15 3.10
N LYS A 50 -31.01 31.07 2.53
CA LYS A 50 -30.62 31.96 1.43
C LYS A 50 -29.47 32.88 1.87
N LEU A 51 -28.40 32.90 1.07
CA LEU A 51 -27.41 33.98 1.09
C LEU A 51 -28.08 35.31 0.69
N LEU A 52 -27.52 36.39 1.25
CA LEU A 52 -27.98 37.77 1.21
C LEU A 52 -28.39 38.24 -0.19
N SER A 53 -29.41 39.11 -0.25
CA SER A 53 -29.89 39.70 -1.50
C SER A 53 -29.17 41.02 -1.78
N ALA A 54 -28.19 41.02 -2.66
CA ALA A 54 -27.73 42.23 -3.33
C ALA A 54 -28.41 42.32 -4.72
N ALA A 55 -28.77 43.53 -5.14
CA ALA A 55 -29.37 43.77 -6.44
C ALA A 55 -28.29 44.16 -7.47
N ALA A 56 -28.20 43.41 -8.56
CA ALA A 56 -27.28 43.72 -9.65
C ALA A 56 -27.64 45.03 -10.35
N ILE A 57 -26.63 45.86 -10.67
CA ILE A 57 -26.78 47.08 -11.45
C ILE A 57 -26.23 46.84 -12.85
N ARG A 58 -27.00 47.19 -13.89
CA ARG A 58 -26.54 47.23 -15.28
C ARG A 58 -26.43 48.69 -15.70
N GLU A 59 -25.25 49.27 -15.58
CA GLU A 59 -24.96 50.61 -16.10
C GLU A 59 -24.13 50.52 -17.38
N ASP A 60 -24.52 51.32 -18.37
CA ASP A 60 -23.85 51.48 -19.65
C ASP A 60 -22.92 52.70 -19.53
N MET A 61 -21.61 52.52 -19.66
CA MET A 61 -20.65 53.58 -19.34
C MET A 61 -19.59 53.80 -20.42
N GLU A 62 -19.79 54.84 -21.23
CA GLU A 62 -18.70 55.53 -21.94
C GLU A 62 -18.05 56.55 -21.00
N ARG A 63 -16.91 56.20 -20.37
CA ARG A 63 -16.08 57.16 -19.61
C ARG A 63 -14.81 57.49 -20.39
N ARG A 64 -14.50 58.79 -20.52
CA ARG A 64 -13.24 59.26 -21.10
C ARG A 64 -12.11 59.10 -20.10
N ILE A 65 -11.18 58.21 -20.42
CA ILE A 65 -9.92 57.97 -19.73
C ILE A 65 -9.07 59.24 -19.75
N LYS A 66 -8.50 59.63 -18.60
CA LYS A 66 -7.49 60.69 -18.52
C LYS A 66 -6.11 60.04 -18.44
N PRO A 67 -5.14 60.40 -19.29
CA PRO A 67 -3.81 59.82 -19.24
C PRO A 67 -3.09 60.20 -17.94
N ARG A 68 -2.30 59.27 -17.39
CA ARG A 68 -1.48 59.42 -16.16
C ARG A 68 -0.49 60.59 -16.24
N PHE A 69 -0.03 60.96 -17.44
CA PHE A 69 0.89 62.06 -17.69
C PHE A 69 0.40 62.98 -18.81
N THR A 70 0.68 64.28 -18.71
CA THR A 70 0.29 65.24 -19.74
C THR A 70 1.28 65.26 -20.91
N PRO A 71 0.85 65.57 -22.15
CA PRO A 71 1.74 65.73 -23.30
C PRO A 71 2.90 66.73 -23.07
N GLU A 72 2.70 67.71 -22.19
CA GLU A 72 3.70 68.71 -21.82
C GLU A 72 4.83 68.12 -20.95
N GLN A 73 4.51 67.18 -20.05
CA GLN A 73 5.50 66.47 -19.23
C GLN A 73 6.39 65.58 -20.11
N PHE A 74 5.80 64.83 -21.05
CA PHE A 74 6.57 64.05 -22.04
C PHE A 74 7.47 64.93 -22.91
N ALA A 75 6.96 66.07 -23.39
CA ALA A 75 7.73 66.97 -24.25
C ALA A 75 8.90 67.64 -23.51
N ARG A 76 8.76 67.94 -22.21
CA ARG A 76 9.83 68.49 -21.37
C ARG A 76 10.96 67.47 -21.16
N LEU A 77 10.61 66.23 -20.81
CA LEU A 77 11.59 65.16 -20.54
C LEU A 77 12.32 64.70 -21.81
N ALA A 78 11.62 64.60 -22.94
CA ALA A 78 12.24 64.30 -24.23
C ALA A 78 13.30 65.36 -24.63
N ARG A 79 13.04 66.65 -24.34
CA ARG A 79 14.02 67.74 -24.59
C ARG A 79 15.24 67.65 -23.66
N MET A 80 15.05 67.25 -22.40
CA MET A 80 16.16 67.03 -21.45
C MET A 80 17.05 65.87 -21.90
N ARG A 81 16.46 64.72 -22.26
CA ARG A 81 17.20 63.53 -22.75
C ARG A 81 17.98 63.82 -24.04
N ALA A 82 17.38 64.57 -24.96
CA ALA A 82 18.05 64.96 -26.21
C ALA A 82 19.32 65.81 -25.98
N LYS A 83 19.38 66.59 -24.89
CA LYS A 83 20.53 67.44 -24.53
C LYS A 83 21.71 66.64 -23.96
N ASN A 84 21.45 65.48 -23.34
CA ASN A 84 22.45 64.67 -22.62
C ASN A 84 22.85 63.37 -23.34
N ARG A 85 22.35 63.12 -24.57
CA ARG A 85 22.52 61.85 -25.31
C ARG A 85 23.97 61.35 -25.40
N TRP A 86 24.94 62.24 -25.68
CA TRP A 86 26.36 61.87 -25.74
C TRP A 86 26.91 61.33 -24.41
N ARG A 87 26.46 61.88 -23.27
CA ARG A 87 26.85 61.40 -21.93
C ARG A 87 26.27 60.01 -21.67
N LEU A 88 25.00 59.80 -22.02
CA LEU A 88 24.32 58.51 -21.84
C LEU A 88 24.95 57.42 -22.71
N ASP A 89 25.27 57.70 -23.98
CA ASP A 89 25.96 56.76 -24.87
C ASP A 89 27.34 56.36 -24.31
N ARG A 90 28.07 57.30 -23.70
CA ARG A 90 29.35 57.01 -23.04
C ARG A 90 29.17 56.17 -21.77
N LEU A 91 28.13 56.43 -20.99
CA LEU A 91 27.80 55.71 -19.75
C LEU A 91 27.53 54.22 -20.04
N VAL A 92 26.71 53.92 -21.05
CA VAL A 92 26.30 52.54 -21.36
C VAL A 92 27.33 51.75 -22.18
N LYS A 93 28.30 52.41 -22.83
CA LYS A 93 29.28 51.76 -23.73
C LYS A 93 29.98 50.54 -23.10
N GLY A 94 30.30 50.61 -21.80
CA GLY A 94 30.95 49.52 -21.05
C GLY A 94 30.00 48.43 -20.54
N ALA A 95 28.69 48.59 -20.68
CA ALA A 95 27.65 47.69 -20.16
C ALA A 95 26.90 46.90 -21.26
N ILE A 96 27.16 47.17 -22.55
CA ILE A 96 26.38 46.66 -23.69
C ILE A 96 26.78 45.23 -24.15
N GLU A 97 28.01 44.75 -23.92
CA GLU A 97 28.54 43.52 -24.56
C GLU A 97 28.11 42.16 -23.95
N GLY A 98 27.34 41.32 -24.64
CA GLY A 98 27.00 39.96 -24.14
C GLY A 98 25.69 39.93 -23.37
N ALA A 99 24.60 40.30 -24.04
CA ALA A 99 23.24 40.16 -23.52
C ALA A 99 22.77 38.70 -23.56
N MET A 100 21.98 38.30 -22.58
CA MET A 100 21.43 36.95 -22.41
C MET A 100 19.88 36.98 -22.42
N PRO A 101 19.25 37.36 -23.56
CA PRO A 101 17.81 37.44 -23.65
C PRO A 101 17.15 36.08 -23.41
N PHE A 102 15.89 36.10 -22.98
CA PHE A 102 15.11 34.87 -22.86
C PHE A 102 14.82 34.24 -24.22
N ALA A 103 14.57 32.93 -24.23
CA ALA A 103 14.21 32.20 -25.44
C ALA A 103 12.91 32.75 -26.05
N GLU A 104 12.73 32.59 -27.36
CA GLU A 104 11.48 32.95 -28.02
C GLU A 104 10.33 32.07 -27.50
N GLY A 105 9.21 32.69 -27.10
CA GLY A 105 8.10 31.98 -26.47
C GLY A 105 8.18 31.87 -24.94
N SER A 106 9.19 32.46 -24.29
CA SER A 106 9.38 32.27 -22.84
C SER A 106 8.21 32.80 -22.02
N VAL A 107 7.83 32.04 -21.00
CA VAL A 107 6.82 32.42 -20.01
C VAL A 107 7.49 32.73 -18.67
N VAL A 108 7.22 33.93 -18.15
CA VAL A 108 7.75 34.46 -16.89
C VAL A 108 6.63 34.51 -15.85
N ALA A 109 6.90 34.05 -14.64
CA ALA A 109 5.95 34.09 -13.53
C ALA A 109 6.50 34.84 -12.33
N PHE A 110 5.71 35.78 -11.81
CA PHE A 110 6.03 36.47 -10.56
C PHE A 110 5.35 35.76 -9.39
N VAL A 111 6.10 35.53 -8.31
CA VAL A 111 5.67 34.74 -7.16
C VAL A 111 5.95 35.51 -5.89
N LEU A 112 4.93 35.64 -5.02
CA LEU A 112 5.12 36.17 -3.67
C LEU A 112 5.30 35.01 -2.70
N ASP A 113 6.42 35.00 -1.97
CA ASP A 113 6.78 33.88 -1.08
C ASP A 113 5.87 33.81 0.16
N ASP A 114 5.27 34.94 0.54
CA ASP A 114 4.36 35.06 1.68
C ASP A 114 2.88 34.79 1.34
N ASP A 115 2.56 34.56 0.06
CA ASP A 115 1.21 34.24 -0.40
C ASP A 115 1.06 32.73 -0.73
N PRO A 116 0.32 31.96 0.08
CA PRO A 116 0.08 30.54 -0.16
C PRO A 116 -0.53 30.23 -1.53
N LEU A 117 -1.43 31.10 -2.05
CA LEU A 117 -2.05 30.91 -3.36
C LEU A 117 -1.03 31.05 -4.49
N SER A 118 -0.07 31.96 -4.32
CA SER A 118 1.02 32.19 -5.28
C SER A 118 1.95 30.98 -5.36
N VAL A 119 2.32 30.42 -4.21
CA VAL A 119 3.14 29.20 -4.13
C VAL A 119 2.39 27.97 -4.65
N ALA A 120 1.10 27.83 -4.36
CA ALA A 120 0.28 26.72 -4.84
C ALA A 120 0.08 26.75 -6.37
N SER A 121 -0.18 27.93 -6.95
CA SER A 121 -0.23 28.10 -8.42
C SER A 121 1.13 27.75 -9.05
N LEU A 122 2.24 28.20 -8.45
CA LEU A 122 3.58 27.81 -8.89
C LEU A 122 3.77 26.30 -8.89
N GLU A 123 3.44 25.60 -7.80
CA GLU A 123 3.57 24.13 -7.71
C GLU A 123 2.77 23.41 -8.82
N HIS A 124 1.59 23.95 -9.18
CA HIS A 124 0.74 23.37 -10.21
C HIS A 124 1.26 23.61 -11.63
N HIS A 125 1.81 24.81 -11.89
CA HIS A 125 2.17 25.28 -13.24
C HIS A 125 3.68 25.33 -13.51
N LEU A 126 4.52 24.88 -12.57
CA LEU A 126 5.98 24.96 -12.67
C LEU A 126 6.55 24.40 -13.98
N ALA A 127 5.95 23.34 -14.50
CA ALA A 127 6.36 22.69 -15.74
C ALA A 127 6.03 23.50 -17.01
N GLN A 128 5.23 24.55 -16.91
CA GLN A 128 4.81 25.41 -18.02
C GLN A 128 5.62 26.72 -18.07
N LEU A 129 6.58 26.91 -17.17
CA LEU A 129 7.33 28.16 -16.97
C LEU A 129 8.78 28.04 -17.44
N ASP A 130 9.33 29.14 -17.93
CA ASP A 130 10.77 29.24 -18.26
C ASP A 130 11.54 30.04 -17.20
N VAL A 131 10.87 31.02 -16.58
CA VAL A 131 11.48 31.97 -15.64
C VAL A 131 10.54 32.19 -14.46
N VAL A 132 11.08 32.12 -13.25
CA VAL A 132 10.39 32.46 -12.00
C VAL A 132 11.06 33.66 -11.36
N VAL A 133 10.25 34.65 -11.00
CA VAL A 133 10.65 35.91 -10.38
C VAL A 133 10.07 35.96 -8.95
N PRO A 134 10.78 35.41 -7.94
CA PRO A 134 10.33 35.44 -6.55
C PRO A 134 10.62 36.78 -5.88
N ASP A 135 9.73 37.26 -4.99
CA ASP A 135 9.79 38.57 -4.32
C ASP A 135 10.80 38.69 -3.15
N TRP A 136 12.01 38.17 -3.30
CA TRP A 136 12.88 37.99 -2.15
C TRP A 136 13.58 39.22 -1.62
N PHE A 137 13.72 40.31 -2.38
CA PHE A 137 14.52 41.45 -1.98
C PHE A 137 13.73 42.76 -1.88
N GLU A 138 13.81 43.40 -0.72
CA GLU A 138 13.25 44.72 -0.46
C GLU A 138 14.37 45.75 -0.22
N LEU A 139 14.16 46.97 -0.72
CA LEU A 139 14.98 48.15 -0.44
C LEU A 139 14.24 49.06 0.57
N PRO A 140 14.61 49.04 1.86
CA PRO A 140 13.81 49.69 2.91
C PRO A 140 13.98 51.21 3.03
N GLY A 141 15.02 51.80 2.43
CA GLY A 141 15.31 53.24 2.55
C GLY A 141 16.49 53.71 1.70
N ALA A 142 17.01 54.92 1.99
CA ALA A 142 18.00 55.63 1.16
C ALA A 142 19.45 55.08 1.20
N GLY A 143 19.73 54.10 2.07
CA GLY A 143 21.05 53.47 2.22
C GLY A 143 21.26 52.28 1.28
N CYS A 144 22.33 51.50 1.52
CA CYS A 144 22.56 50.22 0.84
C CYS A 144 22.09 49.01 1.67
N GLU A 145 20.98 49.16 2.40
CA GLU A 145 20.37 48.06 3.14
C GLU A 145 19.59 47.14 2.18
N LEU A 146 19.66 45.83 2.42
CA LEU A 146 18.98 44.81 1.63
C LEU A 146 18.24 43.90 2.60
N VAL A 147 16.93 43.83 2.50
CA VAL A 147 16.10 42.93 3.31
C VAL A 147 15.74 41.73 2.45
N GLU A 148 15.96 40.52 2.98
CA GLU A 148 15.63 39.27 2.30
C GLU A 148 14.44 38.56 2.96
N ARG A 149 13.49 38.11 2.14
CA ARG A 149 12.26 37.41 2.57
C ARG A 149 12.14 35.95 2.12
N SER A 150 13.23 35.33 1.67
CA SER A 150 13.17 33.98 1.08
C SER A 150 12.80 32.87 2.09
N SER A 151 11.78 32.08 1.78
CA SER A 151 11.38 30.90 2.54
C SER A 151 12.22 29.67 2.15
N GLU A 152 12.36 28.70 3.07
CA GLU A 152 13.03 27.44 2.73
C GLU A 152 12.16 26.56 1.83
N LYS A 153 10.83 26.65 1.95
CA LYS A 153 9.88 25.88 1.13
C LYS A 153 10.03 26.23 -0.34
N LEU A 154 9.94 27.51 -0.70
CA LEU A 154 10.02 27.97 -2.09
C LEU A 154 11.41 27.71 -2.68
N ARG A 155 12.48 27.91 -1.90
CA ARG A 155 13.86 27.58 -2.34
C ARG A 155 14.04 26.10 -2.67
N ARG A 156 13.48 25.19 -1.86
CA ARG A 156 13.54 23.75 -2.14
C ARG A 156 12.74 23.38 -3.39
N LEU A 157 11.56 23.98 -3.57
CA LEU A 157 10.74 23.78 -4.77
C LEU A 157 11.50 24.17 -6.04
N LEU A 158 12.04 25.40 -6.07
CA LEU A 158 12.79 25.93 -7.21
C LEU A 158 14.11 25.20 -7.47
N SER A 159 14.80 24.73 -6.43
CA SER A 159 16.07 23.98 -6.59
C SER A 159 15.94 22.67 -7.37
N ARG A 160 14.71 22.14 -7.50
CA ARG A 160 14.42 20.89 -8.22
C ARG A 160 13.83 21.14 -9.61
N ALA A 161 13.57 22.38 -9.96
CA ALA A 161 12.89 22.78 -11.19
C ALA A 161 13.89 23.19 -12.26
N GLU A 162 13.58 22.91 -13.53
CA GLU A 162 14.38 23.33 -14.69
C GLU A 162 13.96 24.74 -15.18
N VAL A 163 13.95 25.72 -14.28
CA VAL A 163 13.54 27.12 -14.56
C VAL A 163 14.63 28.11 -14.17
N LEU A 164 14.67 29.28 -14.83
CA LEU A 164 15.55 30.38 -14.42
C LEU A 164 14.98 31.09 -13.20
N VAL A 165 15.78 31.31 -12.16
CA VAL A 165 15.35 32.01 -10.93
C VAL A 165 15.96 33.41 -10.88
N LEU A 166 15.11 34.43 -10.97
CA LEU A 166 15.50 35.85 -10.97
C LEU A 166 14.81 36.59 -9.81
N PRO A 167 15.38 36.58 -8.58
CA PRO A 167 14.77 37.28 -7.46
C PRO A 167 14.52 38.76 -7.75
N ARG A 168 13.32 39.24 -7.38
CA ARG A 168 12.89 40.63 -7.55
C ARG A 168 13.45 41.50 -6.42
N LEU A 169 14.05 42.62 -6.80
CA LEU A 169 14.40 43.74 -5.93
C LEU A 169 13.36 44.83 -6.07
N ALA A 170 12.56 45.06 -5.03
CA ALA A 170 11.54 46.10 -5.00
C ALA A 170 11.85 47.19 -3.95
N ASN A 171 11.51 48.45 -4.24
CA ASN A 171 11.46 49.52 -3.23
C ASN A 171 10.13 49.56 -2.46
N LEU A 172 9.60 48.37 -2.17
CA LEU A 172 8.42 48.15 -1.36
C LEU A 172 8.86 47.62 0.00
N HIS A 173 8.53 48.33 1.08
CA HIS A 173 8.85 47.89 2.43
C HIS A 173 7.66 48.09 3.36
N GLN A 174 7.23 47.01 4.02
CA GLN A 174 6.02 47.00 4.85
C GLN A 174 4.77 47.47 4.09
N GLY A 175 4.61 47.03 2.84
CA GLY A 175 3.46 47.35 1.98
C GLY A 175 3.40 48.80 1.49
N LYS A 176 4.48 49.57 1.59
CA LYS A 176 4.56 50.95 1.11
C LYS A 176 5.74 51.17 0.17
N TRP A 177 5.47 51.76 -0.99
CA TRP A 177 6.49 52.21 -1.93
C TRP A 177 7.33 53.34 -1.34
N ARG A 178 8.65 53.30 -1.57
CA ARG A 178 9.64 54.23 -1.01
C ARG A 178 10.28 55.09 -2.09
N GLY A 179 9.48 55.71 -2.95
CA GLY A 179 9.96 56.48 -4.11
C GLY A 179 10.93 57.61 -3.75
N ALA A 180 10.63 58.41 -2.72
CA ALA A 180 11.47 59.52 -2.30
C ALA A 180 12.83 59.06 -1.74
N GLU A 181 12.83 58.06 -0.86
CA GLU A 181 14.03 57.47 -0.28
C GLU A 181 14.85 56.74 -1.36
N THR A 182 14.19 56.12 -2.33
CA THR A 182 14.85 55.50 -3.50
C THR A 182 15.57 56.57 -4.33
N GLY A 183 14.97 57.74 -4.53
CA GLY A 183 15.63 58.87 -5.20
C GLY A 183 16.88 59.36 -4.45
N GLU A 184 16.85 59.39 -3.12
CA GLU A 184 18.05 59.70 -2.30
C GLU A 184 19.15 58.63 -2.47
N PHE A 185 18.77 57.35 -2.43
CA PHE A 185 19.65 56.22 -2.70
C PHE A 185 20.30 56.32 -4.10
N LEU A 186 19.48 56.53 -5.13
CA LEU A 186 19.93 56.58 -6.52
C LEU A 186 20.96 57.67 -6.76
N ARG A 187 20.91 58.80 -6.03
CA ARG A 187 21.87 59.91 -6.19
C ARG A 187 23.22 59.69 -5.49
N SER A 188 23.37 58.65 -4.67
CA SER A 188 24.65 58.33 -4.00
C SER A 188 25.40 57.21 -4.71
N ASP A 189 26.57 57.53 -5.27
CA ASP A 189 27.44 56.56 -5.94
C ASP A 189 27.89 55.45 -4.97
N GLU A 190 28.21 55.80 -3.72
CA GLU A 190 28.62 54.86 -2.69
C GLU A 190 27.49 53.88 -2.33
N ALA A 191 26.26 54.38 -2.19
CA ALA A 191 25.10 53.55 -1.86
C ALA A 191 24.77 52.56 -3.00
N ARG A 192 24.75 53.04 -4.25
CA ARG A 192 24.50 52.19 -5.45
C ARG A 192 25.52 51.06 -5.57
N GLN A 193 26.81 51.37 -5.46
CA GLN A 193 27.88 50.36 -5.55
C GLN A 193 27.85 49.37 -4.39
N CYS A 194 27.62 49.85 -3.16
CA CYS A 194 27.46 49.00 -1.99
C CYS A 194 26.32 48.00 -2.18
N LEU A 195 25.14 48.46 -2.64
CA LEU A 195 23.98 47.60 -2.84
C LEU A 195 24.23 46.57 -3.95
N ALA A 196 24.82 46.98 -5.08
CA ALA A 196 25.16 46.08 -6.18
C ALA A 196 26.09 44.93 -5.76
N GLN A 197 27.06 45.21 -4.89
CA GLN A 197 27.96 44.18 -4.32
C GLN A 197 27.24 43.25 -3.34
N LYS A 198 26.38 43.79 -2.47
CA LYS A 198 25.59 42.97 -1.53
C LYS A 198 24.63 42.03 -2.26
N ILE A 199 23.94 42.54 -3.28
CA ILE A 199 22.99 41.75 -4.07
C ILE A 199 23.72 40.62 -4.81
N SER A 200 24.81 40.92 -5.53
CA SER A 200 25.53 39.89 -6.28
C SER A 200 26.11 38.80 -5.37
N ALA A 201 26.66 39.18 -4.20
CA ALA A 201 27.11 38.22 -3.19
C ALA A 201 25.97 37.32 -2.69
N ARG A 202 24.77 37.88 -2.52
CA ARG A 202 23.63 37.11 -2.02
C ARG A 202 23.01 36.20 -3.09
N LEU A 203 22.91 36.66 -4.33
CA LEU A 203 22.47 35.84 -5.47
C LEU A 203 23.34 34.59 -5.66
N LEU A 204 24.66 34.71 -5.47
CA LEU A 204 25.58 33.56 -5.49
C LEU A 204 25.27 32.54 -4.40
N GLN A 205 24.98 33.00 -3.17
CA GLN A 205 24.63 32.10 -2.07
C GLN A 205 23.28 31.40 -2.31
N LEU A 206 22.35 32.05 -3.00
CA LEU A 206 21.06 31.50 -3.38
C LEU A 206 21.10 30.63 -4.64
N SER A 207 22.24 30.59 -5.35
CA SER A 207 22.37 29.93 -6.66
C SER A 207 21.34 30.45 -7.69
N ALA A 208 21.05 31.76 -7.65
CA ALA A 208 20.12 32.40 -8.58
C ALA A 208 20.76 32.69 -9.95
N ASP A 209 19.96 32.70 -11.01
CA ASP A 209 20.41 32.92 -12.40
C ASP A 209 20.58 34.40 -12.76
N GLY A 210 20.12 35.30 -11.90
CA GLY A 210 20.15 36.74 -12.12
C GLY A 210 19.27 37.52 -11.16
N LEU A 211 18.99 38.77 -11.51
CA LEU A 211 18.21 39.72 -10.72
C LEU A 211 17.13 40.36 -11.59
N ASN A 212 15.94 40.51 -11.03
CA ASN A 212 14.91 41.36 -11.58
C ASN A 212 14.79 42.65 -10.74
N VAL A 213 14.83 43.82 -11.37
CA VAL A 213 14.79 45.13 -10.68
C VAL A 213 13.44 45.78 -10.91
N ASP A 214 12.72 46.06 -9.83
CA ASP A 214 11.40 46.66 -9.84
C ASP A 214 11.31 47.86 -8.89
N LEU A 215 11.87 49.00 -9.33
CA LEU A 215 11.84 50.23 -8.55
C LEU A 215 10.74 51.14 -9.11
N GLU A 216 9.65 51.29 -8.36
CA GLU A 216 8.49 52.09 -8.75
C GLU A 216 8.44 53.45 -8.03
N ASP A 217 7.47 54.29 -8.40
CA ASP A 217 7.25 55.63 -7.83
C ASP A 217 8.48 56.56 -7.91
N LEU A 218 9.26 56.44 -8.99
CA LEU A 218 10.45 57.24 -9.22
C LEU A 218 10.10 58.65 -9.74
N ALA A 219 10.76 59.67 -9.20
CA ALA A 219 10.66 61.02 -9.74
C ALA A 219 11.32 61.08 -11.14
N PRO A 220 10.76 61.80 -12.12
CA PRO A 220 11.35 61.91 -13.45
C PRO A 220 12.80 62.44 -13.48
N GLU A 221 13.18 63.23 -12.46
CA GLU A 221 14.54 63.74 -12.27
C GLU A 221 15.56 62.64 -11.94
N ASP A 222 15.12 61.49 -11.43
CA ASP A 222 15.98 60.37 -11.02
C ASP A 222 16.26 59.37 -12.14
N SER A 223 15.72 59.61 -13.33
CA SER A 223 15.85 58.75 -14.51
C SER A 223 17.31 58.44 -14.88
N GLU A 224 18.19 59.45 -14.90
CA GLU A 224 19.61 59.23 -15.21
C GLU A 224 20.33 58.43 -14.12
N TYR A 225 20.00 58.67 -12.85
CA TYR A 225 20.60 57.98 -11.70
C TYR A 225 20.13 56.52 -11.60
N PHE A 226 18.88 56.25 -11.96
CA PHE A 226 18.38 54.88 -12.12
C PHE A 226 19.15 54.13 -13.20
N LEU A 227 19.43 54.77 -14.35
CA LEU A 227 20.26 54.15 -15.38
C LEU A 227 21.70 53.90 -14.91
N GLU A 228 22.30 54.82 -14.15
CA GLU A 228 23.62 54.63 -13.53
C GLU A 228 23.62 53.41 -12.58
N PHE A 229 22.56 53.22 -11.77
CA PHE A 229 22.38 52.04 -10.94
C PHE A 229 22.33 50.74 -11.74
N LEU A 230 21.55 50.71 -12.83
CA LEU A 230 21.45 49.53 -13.70
C LEU A 230 22.80 49.20 -14.35
N VAL A 231 23.60 50.20 -14.71
CA VAL A 231 24.95 50.01 -15.23
C VAL A 231 25.89 49.42 -14.17
N ASP A 232 25.79 49.86 -12.92
CA ASP A 232 26.58 49.33 -11.81
C ASP A 232 26.19 47.87 -11.51
N LEU A 233 24.90 47.57 -11.45
CA LEU A 233 24.39 46.19 -11.33
C LEU A 233 24.86 45.31 -12.50
N ARG A 234 24.75 45.81 -13.74
CA ARG A 234 25.15 45.05 -14.93
C ARG A 234 26.63 44.66 -14.89
N LYS A 235 27.51 45.56 -14.46
CA LYS A 235 28.94 45.29 -14.32
C LYS A 235 29.23 44.22 -13.28
N GLU A 236 28.54 44.27 -12.14
CA GLU A 236 28.72 43.28 -11.06
C GLU A 236 28.16 41.91 -11.45
N LEU A 237 26.91 41.84 -11.91
CA LEU A 237 26.24 40.58 -12.27
C LEU A 237 26.95 39.84 -13.42
N ARG A 238 27.52 40.57 -14.38
CA ARG A 238 28.29 39.95 -15.47
C ARG A 238 29.52 39.18 -15.02
N ARG A 239 30.17 39.58 -13.92
CA ARG A 239 31.35 38.86 -13.39
C ARG A 239 31.01 37.42 -13.03
N PHE A 240 29.75 37.14 -12.76
CA PHE A 240 29.23 35.84 -12.34
C PHE A 240 28.33 35.19 -13.39
N GLY A 241 28.23 35.76 -14.61
CA GLY A 241 27.37 35.21 -15.66
C GLY A 241 25.87 35.32 -15.38
N MET A 242 25.46 36.26 -14.52
CA MET A 242 24.08 36.46 -14.08
C MET A 242 23.30 37.43 -14.98
N ARG A 243 21.99 37.20 -15.12
CA ARG A 243 21.07 38.06 -15.88
C ARG A 243 20.65 39.30 -15.10
N LEU A 244 20.36 40.38 -15.81
CA LEU A 244 19.73 41.58 -15.27
C LEU A 244 18.44 41.87 -16.06
N THR A 245 17.30 41.80 -15.40
CA THR A 245 16.00 42.22 -15.95
C THR A 245 15.45 43.40 -15.16
N VAL A 246 14.60 44.18 -15.81
CA VAL A 246 14.06 45.43 -15.25
C VAL A 246 12.58 45.53 -15.58
N ASP A 247 11.76 45.71 -14.56
CA ASP A 247 10.35 46.05 -14.69
C ASP A 247 10.20 47.54 -15.01
N VAL A 248 9.35 47.85 -15.99
CA VAL A 248 9.03 49.22 -16.38
C VAL A 248 7.53 49.39 -16.58
N PRO A 249 6.90 50.41 -15.98
CA PRO A 249 5.50 50.72 -16.24
C PRO A 249 5.31 51.26 -17.66
N PHE A 250 4.13 51.05 -18.25
CA PHE A 250 3.82 51.64 -19.55
C PHE A 250 3.74 53.16 -19.50
N GLN A 251 4.30 53.82 -20.51
CA GLN A 251 4.22 55.26 -20.71
C GLN A 251 4.70 56.11 -19.52
N ASP A 252 5.56 55.59 -18.64
CA ASP A 252 6.14 56.40 -17.57
C ASP A 252 7.42 57.10 -18.06
N PRO A 253 7.48 58.45 -17.99
CA PRO A 253 8.62 59.19 -18.50
C PRO A 253 9.82 59.19 -17.55
N ALA A 254 9.72 58.68 -16.32
CA ALA A 254 10.87 58.44 -15.44
C ALA A 254 11.78 57.30 -15.95
N PHE A 255 11.27 56.42 -16.81
CA PHE A 255 12.02 55.29 -17.36
C PHE A 255 12.49 55.59 -18.80
N ASP A 256 13.78 55.38 -19.06
CA ASP A 256 14.37 55.54 -20.40
C ASP A 256 14.47 54.19 -21.09
N TYR A 257 13.38 53.76 -21.73
CA TYR A 257 13.26 52.46 -22.40
C TYR A 257 14.44 52.15 -23.34
N GLU A 258 14.93 53.14 -24.11
CA GLU A 258 16.02 52.92 -25.07
C GLU A 258 17.31 52.54 -24.36
N TYR A 259 17.67 53.25 -23.30
CA TYR A 259 18.92 53.00 -22.57
C TYR A 259 18.80 51.85 -21.58
N ILE A 260 17.64 51.65 -20.94
CA ILE A 260 17.35 50.49 -20.10
C ILE A 260 17.52 49.21 -20.92
N ALA A 261 16.92 49.13 -22.11
CA ALA A 261 17.04 47.96 -23.00
C ALA A 261 18.47 47.66 -23.46
N LYS A 262 19.35 48.68 -23.51
CA LYS A 262 20.78 48.50 -23.85
C LYS A 262 21.56 47.84 -22.71
N VAL A 263 21.17 48.08 -21.45
CA VAL A 263 21.91 47.62 -20.26
C VAL A 263 21.30 46.38 -19.60
N SER A 264 20.03 46.08 -19.85
CA SER A 264 19.36 44.86 -19.39
C SER A 264 19.38 43.74 -20.43
N ASP A 265 19.22 42.51 -19.94
CA ASP A 265 19.05 41.30 -20.77
C ASP A 265 17.60 41.15 -21.26
N ALA A 266 16.63 41.56 -20.43
CA ALA A 266 15.23 41.71 -20.78
C ALA A 266 14.62 42.93 -20.08
N VAL A 267 13.59 43.51 -20.70
CA VAL A 267 12.75 44.57 -20.14
C VAL A 267 11.34 44.01 -20.01
N MET A 268 10.85 43.97 -18.79
CA MET A 268 9.53 43.48 -18.42
C MET A 268 8.58 44.69 -18.38
N VAL A 269 7.73 44.80 -19.39
CA VAL A 269 6.83 45.95 -19.54
C VAL A 269 5.48 45.60 -18.91
N MET A 270 5.08 46.34 -17.90
CA MET A 270 3.88 46.08 -17.10
C MET A 270 2.63 46.52 -17.86
N ALA A 271 1.91 45.55 -18.44
CA ALA A 271 0.73 45.76 -19.28
C ALA A 271 -0.58 45.78 -18.49
N TYR A 272 -0.61 46.55 -17.41
CA TYR A 272 -1.73 46.68 -16.49
C TYR A 272 -1.65 48.01 -15.73
N ASP A 273 -2.58 48.24 -14.80
CA ASP A 273 -2.74 49.48 -14.04
C ASP A 273 -2.97 50.74 -14.91
N GLU A 274 -3.75 50.61 -15.99
CA GLU A 274 -4.37 51.78 -16.61
C GLU A 274 -5.22 52.54 -15.58
N HIS A 275 -5.97 51.78 -14.79
CA HIS A 275 -6.67 52.19 -13.59
C HIS A 275 -6.09 51.45 -12.38
N PHE A 276 -5.97 52.14 -11.24
CA PHE A 276 -5.26 51.70 -10.02
C PHE A 276 -6.05 52.12 -8.75
N PRO A 277 -5.68 51.69 -7.53
CA PRO A 277 -6.53 51.85 -6.34
C PRO A 277 -6.99 53.29 -6.01
N SER A 278 -6.21 54.30 -6.36
CA SER A 278 -6.56 55.72 -6.15
C SER A 278 -7.12 56.42 -7.39
N SER A 279 -7.26 55.73 -8.52
CA SER A 279 -7.88 56.28 -9.73
C SER A 279 -9.41 56.18 -9.67
N LEU A 280 -10.07 56.75 -10.69
CA LEU A 280 -11.48 56.43 -10.96
C LEU A 280 -11.61 54.95 -11.39
N PRO A 281 -12.78 54.31 -11.17
CA PRO A 281 -13.02 52.95 -11.65
C PRO A 281 -12.88 52.85 -13.18
N GLY A 282 -12.31 51.76 -13.66
CA GLY A 282 -12.15 51.49 -15.08
C GLY A 282 -11.32 50.23 -15.37
N PRO A 283 -11.14 49.90 -16.65
CA PRO A 283 -10.45 48.68 -17.08
C PRO A 283 -9.00 48.64 -16.60
N ILE A 284 -8.50 47.43 -16.33
CA ILE A 284 -7.12 47.25 -15.88
C ILE A 284 -6.13 47.49 -17.04
N ALA A 285 -6.51 47.07 -18.25
CA ALA A 285 -5.75 47.32 -19.49
C ALA A 285 -6.69 47.33 -20.70
N SER A 286 -7.30 48.47 -21.00
CA SER A 286 -8.20 48.61 -22.15
C SER A 286 -7.48 48.41 -23.48
N ARG A 287 -8.23 47.98 -24.50
CA ARG A 287 -7.72 47.82 -25.87
C ARG A 287 -6.97 49.05 -26.36
N ASP A 288 -7.60 50.22 -26.30
CA ASP A 288 -7.06 51.44 -26.88
C ASP A 288 -5.80 51.91 -26.15
N TRP A 289 -5.77 51.79 -24.81
CA TRP A 289 -4.60 52.10 -24.01
C TRP A 289 -3.44 51.14 -24.30
N LEU A 290 -3.72 49.84 -24.38
CA LEU A 290 -2.70 48.83 -24.67
C LEU A 290 -2.08 49.07 -26.04
N GLU A 291 -2.89 49.30 -27.08
CA GLU A 291 -2.38 49.53 -28.43
C GLU A 291 -1.52 50.80 -28.52
N GLN A 292 -1.98 51.90 -27.90
CA GLN A 292 -1.19 53.14 -27.84
C GLN A 292 0.12 52.95 -27.06
N SER A 293 0.09 52.18 -25.98
CA SER A 293 1.27 51.87 -25.16
C SER A 293 2.28 51.00 -25.90
N LEU A 294 1.82 49.99 -26.62
CA LEU A 294 2.66 49.15 -27.48
C LEU A 294 3.30 49.97 -28.61
N ASP A 295 2.52 50.79 -29.31
CA ASP A 295 3.02 51.66 -30.38
C ASP A 295 4.05 52.69 -29.85
N TYR A 296 3.95 53.07 -28.57
CA TYR A 296 4.94 53.91 -27.91
C TYR A 296 6.23 53.16 -27.55
N VAL A 297 6.16 51.97 -26.95
CA VAL A 297 7.37 51.28 -26.44
C VAL A 297 8.11 50.48 -27.51
N ILE A 298 7.42 49.87 -28.49
CA ILE A 298 8.03 48.97 -29.48
C ILE A 298 9.18 49.64 -30.25
N PRO A 299 9.06 50.89 -30.75
CA PRO A 299 10.15 51.56 -31.45
C PRO A 299 11.37 51.89 -30.56
N ARG A 300 11.21 51.81 -29.24
CA ARG A 300 12.22 52.21 -28.23
C ARG A 300 12.86 51.00 -27.54
N LEU A 301 12.30 49.81 -27.69
CA LEU A 301 12.81 48.56 -27.13
C LEU A 301 13.38 47.66 -28.24
N ILE A 302 14.22 46.72 -27.85
CA ILE A 302 14.66 45.63 -28.74
C ILE A 302 13.60 44.53 -28.64
N PRO A 303 12.88 44.16 -29.73
CA PRO A 303 11.78 43.20 -29.66
C PRO A 303 12.17 41.87 -28.99
N ASP A 304 13.38 41.37 -29.25
CA ASP A 304 13.90 40.13 -28.66
C ASP A 304 14.17 40.19 -27.15
N ARG A 305 14.16 41.39 -26.56
CA ARG A 305 14.38 41.63 -25.12
C ARG A 305 13.11 42.08 -24.39
N MET A 306 12.01 42.27 -25.11
CA MET A 306 10.76 42.71 -24.50
C MET A 306 9.99 41.50 -23.97
N VAL A 307 9.57 41.58 -22.71
CA VAL A 307 8.60 40.69 -22.08
C VAL A 307 7.38 41.52 -21.73
N MET A 308 6.21 41.16 -22.24
CA MET A 308 4.96 41.83 -21.88
C MET A 308 4.35 41.15 -20.66
N VAL A 309 4.30 41.85 -19.52
CA VAL A 309 3.77 41.28 -18.27
C VAL A 309 2.27 41.57 -18.18
N LEU A 310 1.47 40.51 -18.13
CA LEU A 310 0.02 40.52 -18.06
C LEU A 310 -0.46 40.63 -16.61
N GLY A 311 -1.42 41.52 -16.35
CA GLY A 311 -2.00 41.72 -15.02
C GLY A 311 -3.20 40.81 -14.81
N ALA A 312 -3.02 39.69 -14.13
CA ALA A 312 -4.06 38.68 -13.94
C ALA A 312 -4.86 38.93 -12.66
N TYR A 313 -5.45 40.12 -12.52
CA TYR A 313 -6.19 40.54 -11.33
C TYR A 313 -7.25 41.60 -11.68
N GLY A 314 -7.95 42.10 -10.67
CA GLY A 314 -8.88 43.23 -10.80
C GLY A 314 -8.88 44.15 -9.58
N TYR A 315 -9.78 45.12 -9.61
CA TYR A 315 -10.04 46.03 -8.49
C TYR A 315 -11.54 46.19 -8.24
N ASP A 316 -11.91 46.34 -6.97
CA ASP A 316 -13.25 46.72 -6.52
C ASP A 316 -13.23 48.15 -5.98
N TRP A 317 -13.94 49.07 -6.65
CA TRP A 317 -14.08 50.46 -6.23
C TRP A 317 -15.45 50.72 -5.62
N ASN A 318 -15.47 51.33 -4.44
CA ASN A 318 -16.65 52.00 -3.92
C ASN A 318 -16.82 53.37 -4.62
N VAL A 319 -17.89 53.52 -5.41
CA VAL A 319 -18.13 54.70 -6.26
C VAL A 319 -18.53 55.94 -5.45
N GLU A 320 -19.13 55.72 -4.27
CA GLU A 320 -19.69 56.76 -3.41
C GLU A 320 -18.67 57.28 -2.37
N ARG A 321 -17.77 56.42 -1.88
CA ARG A 321 -16.72 56.74 -0.90
C ARG A 321 -15.34 56.83 -1.57
N ARG A 322 -15.16 57.84 -2.42
CA ARG A 322 -13.96 58.02 -3.26
C ARG A 322 -12.67 58.31 -2.50
N GLU A 323 -12.76 58.61 -1.21
CA GLU A 323 -11.62 58.74 -0.30
C GLU A 323 -11.01 57.39 0.13
N LYS A 324 -11.74 56.27 -0.02
CA LYS A 324 -11.19 54.94 0.18
C LYS A 324 -10.50 54.45 -1.09
N LEU A 325 -9.32 53.86 -0.93
CA LEU A 325 -8.62 53.17 -2.01
C LEU A 325 -9.42 51.93 -2.43
N ALA A 326 -9.42 51.64 -3.73
CA ALA A 326 -9.97 50.41 -4.27
C ALA A 326 -9.24 49.19 -3.71
N GLU A 327 -9.95 48.08 -3.57
CA GLU A 327 -9.39 46.83 -3.10
C GLU A 327 -8.89 45.99 -4.29
N GLY A 328 -7.65 45.52 -4.23
CA GLY A 328 -7.11 44.58 -5.22
C GLY A 328 -7.71 43.20 -5.03
N ILE A 329 -8.30 42.64 -6.08
CA ILE A 329 -8.99 41.35 -6.03
C ILE A 329 -8.39 40.35 -7.01
N THR A 330 -8.31 39.09 -6.58
CA THR A 330 -7.94 37.97 -7.46
C THR A 330 -9.10 37.57 -8.36
N PHE A 331 -8.84 36.80 -9.42
CA PHE A 331 -9.91 36.23 -10.24
C PHE A 331 -10.89 35.41 -9.38
N THR A 332 -10.38 34.62 -8.43
CA THR A 332 -11.20 33.80 -7.54
C THR A 332 -12.08 34.65 -6.61
N ASN A 333 -11.55 35.73 -6.03
CA ASN A 333 -12.35 36.65 -5.22
C ASN A 333 -13.38 37.39 -6.08
N THR A 334 -13.04 37.72 -7.32
CA THR A 334 -13.93 38.38 -8.27
C THR A 334 -15.17 37.54 -8.58
N VAL A 335 -14.99 36.25 -8.92
CA VAL A 335 -16.12 35.34 -9.20
C VAL A 335 -16.96 35.08 -7.96
N ASN A 336 -16.33 34.99 -6.78
CA ASN A 336 -17.03 34.86 -5.51
C ASN A 336 -17.88 36.09 -5.19
N LEU A 337 -17.33 37.28 -5.39
CA LEU A 337 -18.03 38.55 -5.21
C LEU A 337 -19.20 38.69 -6.19
N ALA A 338 -19.00 38.36 -7.47
CA ALA A 338 -20.05 38.37 -8.48
C ALA A 338 -21.21 37.43 -8.09
N ARG A 339 -20.89 36.22 -7.59
CA ARG A 339 -21.88 35.26 -7.10
C ARG A 339 -22.63 35.79 -5.88
N ALA A 340 -21.93 36.30 -4.87
CA ALA A 340 -22.53 36.88 -3.68
C ALA A 340 -23.45 38.06 -4.03
N ALA A 341 -23.06 38.84 -5.04
CA ALA A 341 -23.82 39.94 -5.59
C ALA A 341 -25.01 39.51 -6.47
N GLY A 342 -25.13 38.23 -6.83
CA GLY A 342 -26.09 37.77 -7.84
C GLY A 342 -25.89 38.40 -9.22
N SER A 343 -24.66 38.84 -9.51
CA SER A 343 -24.28 39.55 -10.73
C SER A 343 -23.50 38.63 -11.66
N LEU A 344 -23.76 38.72 -12.96
CA LEU A 344 -23.04 37.95 -13.98
C LEU A 344 -21.98 38.85 -14.62
N PRO A 345 -20.69 38.52 -14.47
CA PRO A 345 -19.65 39.25 -15.17
C PRO A 345 -19.82 39.16 -16.69
N HIS A 346 -19.51 40.24 -17.38
CA HIS A 346 -19.54 40.29 -18.84
C HIS A 346 -18.29 40.99 -19.37
N PHE A 347 -17.84 40.51 -20.52
CA PHE A 347 -16.72 41.06 -21.28
C PHE A 347 -17.22 42.22 -22.14
N VAL A 348 -16.65 43.41 -21.94
CA VAL A 348 -17.16 44.63 -22.56
C VAL A 348 -16.55 44.82 -23.96
N GLU A 349 -17.40 44.79 -24.99
CA GLU A 349 -16.99 45.01 -26.39
C GLU A 349 -16.31 46.38 -26.55
N GLY A 350 -15.22 46.43 -27.31
CA GLY A 350 -14.45 47.65 -27.57
C GLY A 350 -13.48 48.05 -26.47
N ILE A 351 -13.76 47.71 -25.20
CA ILE A 351 -12.86 47.92 -24.06
C ILE A 351 -11.95 46.70 -23.85
N GLU A 352 -12.49 45.49 -24.07
CA GLU A 352 -11.80 44.20 -23.97
C GLU A 352 -11.34 43.82 -22.54
N ASN A 353 -12.11 44.19 -21.52
CA ASN A 353 -11.95 43.76 -20.11
C ASN A 353 -13.32 43.31 -19.56
N SER A 354 -13.31 42.51 -18.50
CA SER A 354 -14.53 42.02 -17.85
C SER A 354 -14.95 42.93 -16.68
N HIS A 355 -16.27 43.08 -16.51
CA HIS A 355 -16.86 44.02 -15.57
C HIS A 355 -18.17 43.51 -14.97
N PHE A 356 -18.45 43.92 -13.73
CA PHE A 356 -19.78 43.94 -13.14
C PHE A 356 -19.89 45.00 -12.04
N ALA A 357 -21.12 45.35 -11.66
CA ALA A 357 -21.42 46.26 -10.56
C ALA A 357 -22.43 45.64 -9.59
N TYR A 358 -22.36 46.05 -8.33
CA TYR A 358 -23.25 45.59 -7.27
C TYR A 358 -23.47 46.67 -6.20
N ARG A 359 -24.44 46.42 -5.30
CA ARG A 359 -24.61 47.20 -4.06
C ARG A 359 -24.20 46.37 -2.86
N ASP A 360 -23.43 46.97 -1.96
CA ASP A 360 -23.11 46.37 -0.66
C ASP A 360 -24.29 46.49 0.33
N GLU A 361 -24.10 46.00 1.56
CA GLU A 361 -25.12 46.06 2.62
C GLU A 361 -25.47 47.50 3.06
N ASP A 362 -24.58 48.46 2.82
CA ASP A 362 -24.76 49.89 3.08
C ASP A 362 -25.49 50.61 1.92
N GLU A 363 -25.95 49.86 0.91
CA GLU A 363 -26.50 50.35 -0.37
C GLU A 363 -25.51 51.12 -1.25
N ALA A 364 -24.21 51.11 -0.91
CA ALA A 364 -23.18 51.79 -1.67
C ALA A 364 -22.89 51.04 -2.98
N VAL A 365 -22.72 51.79 -4.07
CA VAL A 365 -22.43 51.23 -5.39
C VAL A 365 -20.95 50.87 -5.50
N HIS A 366 -20.70 49.65 -5.93
CA HIS A 366 -19.38 49.12 -6.25
C HIS A 366 -19.25 48.83 -7.74
N GLU A 367 -18.14 49.24 -8.35
CA GLU A 367 -17.74 48.92 -9.73
C GLU A 367 -16.50 48.02 -9.70
N VAL A 368 -16.60 46.85 -10.34
CA VAL A 368 -15.52 45.85 -10.39
C VAL A 368 -15.03 45.66 -11.81
N TRP A 369 -13.75 45.91 -12.04
CA TRP A 369 -13.06 45.64 -13.31
C TRP A 369 -11.92 44.66 -13.11
N PHE A 370 -11.80 43.68 -14.00
CA PHE A 370 -10.79 42.63 -13.87
C PHE A 370 -10.38 42.06 -15.22
N GLN A 371 -9.20 41.42 -15.25
CA GLN A 371 -8.73 40.67 -16.40
C GLN A 371 -8.94 39.17 -16.17
N ASP A 372 -9.82 38.58 -16.97
CA ASP A 372 -9.94 37.13 -17.11
C ASP A 372 -9.18 36.65 -18.35
N SER A 373 -9.21 35.34 -18.60
CA SER A 373 -8.55 34.77 -19.77
C SER A 373 -9.10 35.26 -21.12
N LEU A 374 -10.31 35.82 -21.19
CA LEU A 374 -10.82 36.43 -22.42
C LEU A 374 -10.05 37.71 -22.74
N ALA A 375 -9.85 38.57 -21.72
CA ALA A 375 -9.05 39.77 -21.85
C ALA A 375 -7.60 39.43 -22.19
N LEU A 376 -6.98 38.52 -21.44
CA LEU A 376 -5.59 38.12 -21.63
C LEU A 376 -5.35 37.46 -22.99
N TRP A 377 -6.31 36.67 -23.49
CA TRP A 377 -6.25 36.11 -24.84
C TRP A 377 -6.12 37.21 -25.89
N ASN A 378 -6.99 38.23 -25.87
CA ASN A 378 -6.93 39.33 -26.83
C ASN A 378 -5.59 40.09 -26.75
N GLN A 379 -5.10 40.36 -25.55
CA GLN A 379 -3.82 41.05 -25.35
C GLN A 379 -2.64 40.26 -25.93
N VAL A 380 -2.56 38.95 -25.63
CA VAL A 380 -1.53 38.05 -26.17
C VAL A 380 -1.62 38.01 -27.70
N ARG A 381 -2.81 37.80 -28.28
CA ARG A 381 -2.97 37.74 -29.75
C ARG A 381 -2.60 39.05 -30.44
N ARG A 382 -2.87 40.20 -29.81
CA ARG A 382 -2.47 41.53 -30.33
C ARG A 382 -0.97 41.77 -30.23
N ALA A 383 -0.33 41.29 -29.17
CA ALA A 383 1.12 41.37 -28.97
C ALA A 383 1.87 40.48 -29.99
N GLU A 384 1.38 39.26 -30.22
CA GLU A 384 1.96 38.32 -31.19
C GLU A 384 1.94 38.87 -32.62
N LYS A 385 0.85 39.54 -33.02
CA LYS A 385 0.76 40.21 -34.34
C LYS A 385 1.80 41.32 -34.51
N ARG A 386 2.38 41.83 -33.41
CA ARG A 386 3.47 42.82 -33.38
C ARG A 386 4.84 42.20 -33.11
N ASN A 387 4.99 40.87 -33.29
CA ASN A 387 6.21 40.09 -33.04
C ASN A 387 6.69 40.08 -31.58
N ILE A 388 5.77 40.24 -30.62
CA ILE A 388 6.06 40.05 -29.20
C ILE A 388 5.64 38.62 -28.83
N SER A 389 6.59 37.81 -28.38
CA SER A 389 6.39 36.38 -28.11
C SER A 389 6.79 35.95 -26.70
N ARG A 390 7.15 36.88 -25.81
CA ARG A 390 7.53 36.59 -24.43
C ARG A 390 6.54 37.28 -23.49
N PHE A 391 6.01 36.52 -22.56
CA PHE A 391 4.93 36.98 -21.70
C PHE A 391 5.26 36.72 -20.23
N GLY A 392 4.92 37.69 -19.38
CA GLY A 392 4.98 37.55 -17.93
C GLY A 392 3.59 37.52 -17.33
N ILE A 393 3.43 36.96 -16.13
CA ILE A 393 2.17 36.97 -15.38
C ILE A 393 2.40 37.61 -14.01
N TRP A 394 1.75 38.75 -13.79
CA TRP A 394 1.66 39.43 -12.51
C TRP A 394 0.25 39.23 -11.94
N ARG A 395 0.05 38.34 -10.97
CA ARG A 395 1.05 37.42 -10.37
C ARG A 395 0.43 36.03 -10.22
N LEU A 396 1.25 35.00 -9.98
CA LEU A 396 0.71 33.66 -9.75
C LEU A 396 -0.19 33.64 -8.52
N GLY A 397 -1.26 32.86 -8.58
CA GLY A 397 -2.28 32.73 -7.55
C GLY A 397 -3.45 33.71 -7.71
N THR A 398 -3.39 34.63 -8.66
CA THR A 398 -4.47 35.61 -8.89
C THR A 398 -5.22 35.38 -10.20
N GLU A 399 -4.69 34.53 -11.09
CA GLU A 399 -5.14 34.34 -12.46
C GLU A 399 -6.40 33.48 -12.61
N ASP A 400 -7.04 33.64 -13.77
CA ASP A 400 -7.99 32.67 -14.32
C ASP A 400 -7.20 31.45 -14.84
N GLU A 401 -7.41 30.27 -14.26
CA GLU A 401 -6.66 29.04 -14.60
C GLU A 401 -6.74 28.66 -16.08
N THR A 402 -7.78 29.09 -16.79
CA THR A 402 -7.90 28.84 -18.24
C THR A 402 -6.82 29.55 -19.07
N LEU A 403 -6.06 30.48 -18.47
CA LEU A 403 -4.89 31.15 -19.07
C LEU A 403 -3.86 30.12 -19.55
N TRP A 404 -3.66 29.07 -18.77
CA TRP A 404 -2.68 28.02 -19.04
C TRP A 404 -3.06 27.11 -20.21
N HIS A 405 -4.27 27.25 -20.78
CA HIS A 405 -4.66 26.58 -22.02
C HIS A 405 -4.06 27.22 -23.27
N PHE A 406 -3.53 28.43 -23.19
CA PHE A 406 -2.92 29.13 -24.33
C PHE A 406 -1.57 29.79 -24.01
N LEU A 407 -1.16 29.79 -22.75
CA LEU A 407 0.13 30.28 -22.30
C LEU A 407 0.91 29.14 -21.61
N GLY A 408 2.14 28.89 -22.05
CA GLY A 408 2.99 27.83 -21.49
C GLY A 408 4.19 27.52 -22.38
N GLN A 409 5.28 27.03 -21.79
CA GLN A 409 6.51 26.62 -22.48
C GLN A 409 6.25 25.53 -23.54
N ASP A 410 5.24 24.69 -23.32
CA ASP A 410 4.80 23.61 -24.22
C ASP A 410 4.07 24.11 -25.48
N ARG A 411 3.83 25.43 -25.58
CA ARG A 411 3.15 26.10 -26.70
C ARG A 411 1.78 25.47 -26.96
N PRO A 412 0.87 25.56 -25.99
CA PRO A 412 -0.41 24.88 -26.05
C PRO A 412 -1.26 25.34 -27.26
N PRO A 413 -2.22 24.50 -27.71
CA PRO A 413 -3.00 24.79 -28.91
C PRO A 413 -3.83 26.07 -28.72
N LYS A 414 -3.64 27.04 -29.62
CA LYS A 414 -4.36 28.31 -29.61
C LYS A 414 -5.80 28.11 -30.05
N ARG A 415 -6.64 27.73 -29.08
CA ARG A 415 -8.05 27.42 -29.28
C ARG A 415 -8.90 28.19 -28.27
N PRO A 416 -9.65 29.22 -28.71
CA PRO A 416 -10.46 30.01 -27.80
C PRO A 416 -11.58 29.16 -27.17
N ASP A 417 -12.06 28.08 -27.80
CA ASP A 417 -13.09 27.18 -27.23
C ASP A 417 -12.69 26.56 -25.87
N LEU A 418 -11.40 26.42 -25.58
CA LEU A 418 -10.89 25.95 -24.29
C LEU A 418 -11.13 26.95 -23.14
N LEU A 419 -11.55 28.16 -23.45
CA LEU A 419 -11.85 29.20 -22.47
C LEU A 419 -13.31 29.13 -21.97
N GLN A 420 -14.17 28.30 -22.55
CA GLN A 420 -15.62 28.27 -22.21
C GLN A 420 -15.90 27.68 -20.83
N GLU A 421 -15.21 26.59 -20.47
CA GLU A 421 -15.34 25.96 -19.15
C GLU A 421 -14.33 26.59 -18.20
N VAL A 422 -14.85 27.21 -17.14
CA VAL A 422 -14.02 27.83 -16.10
C VAL A 422 -13.91 26.83 -14.94
N PRO A 423 -12.71 26.42 -14.53
CA PRO A 423 -12.53 25.51 -13.40
C PRO A 423 -13.26 25.99 -12.14
N ALA A 424 -13.65 25.04 -11.30
CA ALA A 424 -14.26 25.37 -10.01
C ALA A 424 -13.27 26.19 -9.18
N ALA A 425 -13.78 27.17 -8.42
CA ALA A 425 -12.93 28.01 -7.61
C ALA A 425 -12.26 27.17 -6.51
N LYS A 426 -10.94 27.27 -6.37
CA LYS A 426 -10.14 26.59 -5.34
C LYS A 426 -10.18 27.32 -3.99
N THR A 427 -11.27 28.01 -3.70
CA THR A 427 -11.45 28.76 -2.45
C THR A 427 -12.37 28.02 -1.49
N VAL A 428 -12.07 28.20 -0.21
CA VAL A 428 -12.95 27.78 0.89
C VAL A 428 -13.47 29.06 1.54
N GLU A 429 -14.77 29.32 1.39
CA GLU A 429 -15.44 30.36 2.13
C GLU A 429 -16.05 29.78 3.40
N PHE A 430 -15.84 30.47 4.52
CA PHE A 430 -16.50 30.13 5.78
C PHE A 430 -17.67 31.07 6.03
N TYR A 431 -18.80 30.50 6.45
CA TYR A 431 -19.97 31.25 6.90
C TYR A 431 -20.38 30.78 8.30
N GLY A 432 -20.61 31.72 9.21
CA GLY A 432 -20.93 31.41 10.61
C GLY A 432 -19.69 31.26 11.49
N GLU A 433 -19.92 30.96 12.76
CA GLU A 433 -18.90 30.81 13.81
C GLU A 433 -19.00 29.42 14.45
N GLY A 434 -17.87 28.91 14.95
CA GLY A 434 -17.80 27.63 15.68
C GLY A 434 -16.99 26.53 14.98
N GLU A 435 -17.02 25.33 15.57
CA GLU A 435 -16.05 24.26 15.33
C GLU A 435 -16.64 23.04 14.59
N VAL A 436 -17.94 23.04 14.30
CA VAL A 436 -18.59 21.98 13.51
C VAL A 436 -18.80 22.47 12.09
N LEU A 437 -18.27 21.72 11.13
CA LEU A 437 -18.19 22.09 9.72
C LEU A 437 -19.17 21.28 8.90
N THR A 438 -19.87 21.98 8.00
CA THR A 438 -20.76 21.39 6.99
C THR A 438 -20.50 22.00 5.63
N VAL A 439 -20.56 21.20 4.56
CA VAL A 439 -20.53 21.75 3.20
C VAL A 439 -21.92 22.26 2.82
N ARG A 440 -22.02 23.56 2.55
CA ARG A 440 -23.20 24.20 1.97
C ARG A 440 -23.22 24.06 0.45
N THR A 441 -22.08 24.34 -0.18
CA THR A 441 -21.91 24.29 -1.64
C THR A 441 -20.61 23.59 -1.96
N ARG A 442 -20.66 22.64 -2.90
CA ARG A 442 -19.50 21.95 -3.44
C ARG A 442 -18.93 22.74 -4.62
N PRO A 443 -17.62 22.66 -4.90
CA PRO A 443 -17.04 23.29 -6.07
C PRO A 443 -17.72 22.80 -7.34
N GLN A 444 -18.21 23.73 -8.14
CA GLN A 444 -18.78 23.47 -9.46
C GLN A 444 -18.05 24.34 -10.49
N PRO A 445 -17.70 23.76 -11.66
CA PRO A 445 -17.13 24.54 -12.73
C PRO A 445 -18.12 25.59 -13.22
N GLY A 446 -17.59 26.75 -13.57
CA GLY A 446 -18.32 27.83 -14.21
C GLY A 446 -18.37 27.64 -15.72
N ARG A 447 -19.16 28.48 -16.37
CA ARG A 447 -19.27 28.52 -17.82
C ARG A 447 -19.41 29.96 -18.29
N ARG A 448 -18.67 30.30 -19.35
CA ARG A 448 -18.83 31.55 -20.09
C ARG A 448 -19.05 31.28 -21.57
N GLU A 449 -19.89 32.11 -22.16
CA GLU A 449 -20.19 32.11 -23.59
C GLU A 449 -19.58 33.37 -24.20
N PHE A 450 -18.96 33.26 -25.37
CA PHE A 450 -18.34 34.39 -26.06
C PHE A 450 -18.31 34.15 -27.58
N ALA A 451 -18.17 35.25 -28.32
CA ALA A 451 -18.02 35.21 -29.78
C ALA A 451 -16.63 35.69 -30.19
N THR A 452 -16.04 35.01 -31.19
CA THR A 452 -14.76 35.38 -31.80
C THR A 452 -14.94 35.99 -33.18
N ASP A 453 -14.02 36.83 -33.59
CA ASP A 453 -13.92 37.31 -34.98
C ASP A 453 -13.11 36.39 -35.89
N GLU A 454 -12.95 36.79 -37.17
CA GLU A 454 -12.16 36.06 -38.17
C GLU A 454 -10.67 35.94 -37.80
N GLN A 455 -10.19 36.77 -36.88
CA GLN A 455 -8.84 36.77 -36.36
C GLN A 455 -8.75 36.10 -34.97
N GLU A 456 -9.81 35.38 -34.59
CA GLU A 456 -9.95 34.67 -33.32
C GLU A 456 -9.90 35.57 -32.08
N LEU A 457 -10.13 36.89 -32.22
CA LEU A 457 -10.24 37.81 -31.09
C LEU A 457 -11.65 37.76 -30.50
N ILE A 458 -11.73 37.81 -29.17
CA ILE A 458 -12.99 37.85 -28.42
C ILE A 458 -13.64 39.21 -28.61
N ARG A 459 -14.90 39.25 -29.05
CA ARG A 459 -15.67 40.49 -29.23
C ARG A 459 -16.59 40.79 -28.05
N GLU A 460 -17.35 39.78 -27.65
CA GLU A 460 -18.33 39.83 -26.57
C GLU A 460 -18.27 38.54 -25.77
N GLY A 461 -18.64 38.60 -24.50
CA GLY A 461 -18.70 37.42 -23.64
C GLY A 461 -19.51 37.65 -22.37
N VAL A 462 -20.14 36.61 -21.86
CA VAL A 462 -20.92 36.63 -20.62
C VAL A 462 -20.74 35.33 -19.86
N TYR A 463 -20.63 35.42 -18.54
CA TYR A 463 -20.69 34.25 -17.68
C TYR A 463 -22.13 33.75 -17.60
N SER A 464 -22.39 32.54 -18.10
CA SER A 464 -23.69 31.88 -17.96
C SER A 464 -23.81 31.13 -16.64
N LEU A 465 -22.68 30.70 -16.07
CA LEU A 465 -22.57 30.15 -14.72
C LEU A 465 -21.27 30.63 -14.08
N VAL A 466 -21.34 31.27 -12.92
CA VAL A 466 -20.15 31.68 -12.17
C VAL A 466 -19.60 30.45 -11.43
N PRO A 467 -18.29 30.14 -11.52
CA PRO A 467 -17.71 29.00 -10.82
C PRO A 467 -17.89 29.14 -9.30
N THR A 468 -18.00 28.01 -8.60
CA THR A 468 -18.15 27.97 -7.14
C THR A 468 -16.99 27.23 -6.51
N GLY A 469 -16.59 27.66 -5.31
CA GLY A 469 -15.68 26.93 -4.44
C GLY A 469 -16.42 26.21 -3.31
N TYR A 470 -15.68 25.72 -2.33
CA TYR A 470 -16.28 25.19 -1.11
C TYR A 470 -16.89 26.34 -0.31
N LEU A 471 -18.19 26.25 -0.03
CA LEU A 471 -18.80 27.06 1.03
C LEU A 471 -19.00 26.15 2.24
N VAL A 472 -18.22 26.40 3.30
CA VAL A 472 -18.25 25.64 4.53
C VAL A 472 -18.97 26.47 5.60
N GLU A 473 -20.08 25.96 6.12
CA GLU A 473 -20.75 26.57 7.26
C GLU A 473 -20.10 26.08 8.55
N ARG A 474 -19.68 27.03 9.39
CA ARG A 474 -19.21 26.82 10.76
C ARG A 474 -20.39 26.98 11.72
N ARG A 475 -20.53 26.01 12.62
CA ARG A 475 -21.54 26.02 13.67
C ARG A 475 -20.90 25.78 15.03
N GLY A 476 -21.38 26.52 16.02
CA GLY A 476 -21.02 26.41 17.42
C GLY A 476 -22.11 27.07 18.26
N GLY A 477 -22.06 26.84 19.57
CA GLY A 477 -23.02 27.43 20.50
C GLY A 477 -22.69 28.88 20.84
N GLU A 478 -23.52 29.50 21.67
CA GLU A 478 -23.22 30.81 22.27
C GLU A 478 -22.84 30.67 23.75
N GLY A 479 -21.91 31.51 24.20
CA GLY A 479 -21.60 31.69 25.62
C GLY A 479 -20.69 30.61 26.23
N ARG A 480 -21.01 30.16 27.44
CA ARG A 480 -20.14 29.25 28.24
C ARG A 480 -20.52 27.77 28.10
N GLN A 481 -21.04 27.36 26.94
CA GLN A 481 -21.34 25.95 26.66
C GLN A 481 -20.07 25.21 26.20
N VAL A 482 -19.90 23.96 26.64
CA VAL A 482 -18.72 23.13 26.34
C VAL A 482 -19.15 21.71 26.02
N VAL A 483 -18.55 21.11 24.99
CA VAL A 483 -18.71 19.69 24.62
C VAL A 483 -17.39 18.97 24.88
N LEU A 484 -17.46 17.83 25.56
CA LEU A 484 -16.29 16.96 25.76
C LEU A 484 -16.24 15.91 24.64
N THR A 485 -15.07 15.73 24.04
CA THR A 485 -14.84 14.77 22.95
C THR A 485 -13.64 13.87 23.24
N PHE A 486 -13.69 12.64 22.75
CA PHE A 486 -12.69 11.60 22.99
C PHE A 486 -12.27 10.91 21.69
N ASP A 487 -10.97 10.88 21.40
CA ASP A 487 -10.40 10.26 20.21
C ASP A 487 -9.57 9.01 20.55
N ASP A 488 -9.22 8.23 19.53
CA ASP A 488 -8.38 7.01 19.52
C ASP A 488 -9.00 5.72 20.11
N GLY A 489 -10.14 5.80 20.79
CA GLY A 489 -10.81 4.64 21.38
C GLY A 489 -11.54 3.74 20.38
N PRO A 490 -12.19 2.67 20.88
CA PRO A 490 -12.26 2.27 22.28
C PRO A 490 -11.01 1.53 22.80
N SER A 491 -10.71 1.72 24.09
CA SER A 491 -9.67 1.00 24.85
C SER A 491 -10.29 0.15 25.95
N ALA A 492 -9.83 -1.10 26.10
CA ALA A 492 -10.29 -2.03 27.13
C ALA A 492 -10.21 -1.50 28.57
N GLU A 493 -9.21 -0.66 28.86
CA GLU A 493 -8.97 -0.13 30.21
C GLU A 493 -9.53 1.28 30.39
N TRP A 494 -9.30 2.17 29.41
CA TRP A 494 -9.52 3.61 29.59
C TRP A 494 -10.94 4.07 29.25
N THR A 495 -11.54 3.57 28.17
CA THR A 495 -12.92 3.93 27.80
C THR A 495 -13.91 3.61 28.94
N PRO A 496 -13.89 2.43 29.60
CA PRO A 496 -14.75 2.18 30.76
C PRO A 496 -14.45 3.08 31.96
N ALA A 497 -13.19 3.46 32.19
CA ALA A 497 -12.81 4.34 33.28
C ALA A 497 -13.32 5.77 33.06
N ILE A 498 -13.24 6.27 31.83
CA ILE A 498 -13.78 7.56 31.41
C ILE A 498 -15.31 7.55 31.53
N LEU A 499 -15.99 6.53 31.01
CA LEU A 499 -17.45 6.39 31.13
C LEU A 499 -17.93 6.49 32.58
N LYS A 500 -17.24 5.83 33.53
CA LYS A 500 -17.56 5.93 34.97
C LYS A 500 -17.44 7.37 35.50
N VAL A 501 -16.44 8.12 35.06
CA VAL A 501 -16.27 9.53 35.46
C VAL A 501 -17.38 10.39 34.84
N LEU A 502 -17.69 10.21 33.57
CA LEU A 502 -18.76 10.93 32.88
C LEU A 502 -20.12 10.65 33.52
N GLU A 503 -20.41 9.39 33.86
CA GLU A 503 -21.62 8.98 34.59
C GLU A 503 -21.69 9.63 35.99
N GLN A 504 -20.60 9.57 36.76
CA GLN A 504 -20.51 10.17 38.10
C GLN A 504 -20.86 11.66 38.08
N PHE A 505 -20.43 12.39 37.06
CA PHE A 505 -20.67 13.82 36.94
C PHE A 505 -21.85 14.19 36.04
N GLN A 506 -22.55 13.22 35.43
CA GLN A 506 -23.61 13.47 34.44
C GLN A 506 -23.13 14.40 33.32
N ALA A 507 -21.96 14.11 32.73
CA ALA A 507 -21.36 14.89 31.67
C ALA A 507 -21.58 14.18 30.32
N PRO A 508 -22.36 14.74 29.38
CA PRO A 508 -22.46 14.22 28.02
C PRO A 508 -21.13 14.39 27.26
N ALA A 509 -20.91 13.55 26.25
CA ALA A 509 -19.67 13.53 25.47
C ALA A 509 -19.90 12.92 24.07
N VAL A 510 -18.89 13.06 23.20
CA VAL A 510 -18.80 12.43 21.87
C VAL A 510 -17.51 11.60 21.81
N PHE A 511 -17.58 10.39 21.27
CA PHE A 511 -16.41 9.51 21.09
C PHE A 511 -16.15 9.27 19.61
N PHE A 512 -15.03 9.76 19.08
CA PHE A 512 -14.58 9.49 17.73
C PHE A 512 -13.69 8.25 17.74
N MET A 513 -14.23 7.14 17.24
CA MET A 513 -13.60 5.83 17.41
C MET A 513 -12.90 5.36 16.15
N VAL A 514 -11.75 4.70 16.35
CA VAL A 514 -10.94 4.10 15.28
C VAL A 514 -11.50 2.73 14.93
N GLY A 515 -11.78 2.48 13.65
CA GLY A 515 -12.45 1.25 13.19
C GLY A 515 -11.76 -0.06 13.59
N GLU A 516 -10.43 -0.10 13.64
CA GLU A 516 -9.66 -1.24 14.16
C GLU A 516 -9.93 -1.52 15.64
N GLN A 517 -10.11 -0.48 16.45
CA GLN A 517 -10.43 -0.61 17.87
C GLN A 517 -11.90 -0.97 18.09
N VAL A 518 -12.81 -0.38 17.31
CA VAL A 518 -14.23 -0.77 17.26
C VAL A 518 -14.37 -2.26 16.96
N LEU A 519 -13.54 -2.79 16.06
CA LEU A 519 -13.48 -4.21 15.74
C LEU A 519 -13.02 -5.10 16.88
N ARG A 520 -12.14 -4.57 17.73
CA ARG A 520 -11.52 -5.30 18.81
C ARG A 520 -12.37 -5.30 20.07
N TYR A 521 -13.11 -4.22 20.33
CA TYR A 521 -13.92 -4.00 21.53
C TYR A 521 -15.36 -3.55 21.19
N PRO A 522 -16.14 -4.33 20.43
CA PRO A 522 -17.49 -3.94 20.00
C PRO A 522 -18.43 -3.66 21.18
N GLU A 523 -18.29 -4.39 22.28
CA GLU A 523 -19.08 -4.21 23.50
C GLU A 523 -18.91 -2.83 24.15
N LEU A 524 -17.75 -2.19 23.96
CA LEU A 524 -17.50 -0.85 24.49
C LEU A 524 -18.18 0.22 23.64
N VAL A 525 -18.32 -0.01 22.33
CA VAL A 525 -19.06 0.90 21.44
C VAL A 525 -20.54 0.90 21.80
N GLU A 526 -21.10 -0.30 22.03
CA GLU A 526 -22.47 -0.47 22.54
C GLU A 526 -22.64 0.23 23.89
N ALA A 527 -21.71 0.01 24.83
CA ALA A 527 -21.76 0.64 26.16
C ALA A 527 -21.71 2.17 26.11
N VAL A 528 -20.87 2.77 25.24
CA VAL A 528 -20.80 4.22 25.03
C VAL A 528 -22.14 4.76 24.52
N ALA A 529 -22.73 4.10 23.52
CA ALA A 529 -24.01 4.50 22.95
C ALA A 529 -25.19 4.31 23.92
N GLU A 530 -25.21 3.21 24.69
CA GLU A 530 -26.22 2.93 25.73
C GLU A 530 -26.15 3.92 26.89
N ALA A 531 -24.95 4.39 27.25
CA ALA A 531 -24.73 5.46 28.22
C ALA A 531 -25.20 6.85 27.72
N GLY A 532 -25.64 6.95 26.46
CA GLY A 532 -26.24 8.16 25.90
C GLY A 532 -25.25 9.15 25.29
N HIS A 533 -23.98 8.75 25.11
CA HIS A 533 -22.96 9.51 24.40
C HIS A 533 -23.06 9.30 22.88
N PHE A 534 -22.64 10.29 22.09
CA PHE A 534 -22.58 10.14 20.64
C PHE A 534 -21.31 9.38 20.23
N VAL A 535 -21.41 8.57 19.19
CA VAL A 535 -20.26 7.86 18.58
C VAL A 535 -20.02 8.41 17.19
N GLY A 536 -18.81 8.84 16.89
CA GLY A 536 -18.38 9.37 15.61
C GLY A 536 -17.27 8.53 14.98
N ASN A 537 -17.03 8.77 13.69
CA ASN A 537 -16.03 8.09 12.89
C ASN A 537 -14.66 8.77 13.04
N HIS A 538 -13.61 7.99 13.28
CA HIS A 538 -12.22 8.46 13.33
C HIS A 538 -11.31 7.71 12.35
N SER A 539 -11.85 7.30 11.20
CA SER A 539 -11.23 6.42 10.20
C SER A 539 -10.97 4.99 10.71
N PHE A 540 -10.57 4.08 9.82
CA PHE A 540 -10.44 2.67 10.17
C PHE A 540 -9.10 2.36 10.84
N SER A 541 -7.99 2.80 10.24
CA SER A 541 -6.63 2.51 10.70
C SER A 541 -5.85 3.76 11.15
N HIS A 542 -6.54 4.88 11.40
CA HIS A 542 -5.94 6.13 11.87
C HIS A 542 -4.80 6.72 10.98
N PRO A 543 -4.98 6.85 9.64
CA PRO A 543 -3.97 7.43 8.75
C PRO A 543 -4.01 8.97 8.74
N HIS A 544 -2.92 9.61 8.30
CA HIS A 544 -2.94 11.01 7.86
C HIS A 544 -3.79 11.13 6.59
N MET A 545 -4.93 11.83 6.67
CA MET A 545 -5.95 11.83 5.61
C MET A 545 -5.51 12.54 4.32
N ASP A 546 -4.51 13.42 4.42
CA ASP A 546 -3.87 14.14 3.32
C ASP A 546 -2.76 13.34 2.61
N GLU A 547 -2.26 12.25 3.22
CA GLU A 547 -1.23 11.38 2.65
C GLU A 547 -1.81 10.18 1.86
N ILE A 548 -3.11 9.93 1.98
CA ILE A 548 -3.80 8.78 1.36
C ILE A 548 -4.64 9.18 0.15
N THR A 549 -4.89 8.21 -0.75
CA THR A 549 -5.73 8.48 -1.94
C THR A 549 -7.20 8.66 -1.57
N PRO A 550 -8.00 9.44 -2.34
CA PRO A 550 -9.44 9.59 -2.09
C PRO A 550 -10.21 8.27 -2.01
N ALA A 551 -9.83 7.27 -2.82
CA ALA A 551 -10.46 5.95 -2.79
C ALA A 551 -10.17 5.21 -1.48
N GLU A 552 -8.94 5.31 -0.97
CA GLU A 552 -8.54 4.75 0.31
C GLU A 552 -9.26 5.45 1.47
N ALA A 553 -9.31 6.78 1.46
CA ALA A 553 -10.06 7.57 2.45
C ALA A 553 -11.54 7.14 2.53
N ARG A 554 -12.20 6.92 1.38
CA ARG A 554 -13.58 6.40 1.35
C ARG A 554 -13.71 5.02 1.97
N VAL A 555 -12.77 4.12 1.71
CA VAL A 555 -12.76 2.77 2.32
C VAL A 555 -12.56 2.87 3.83
N GLN A 556 -11.67 3.74 4.31
CA GLN A 556 -11.42 4.00 5.74
C GLN A 556 -12.69 4.49 6.46
N LEU A 557 -13.37 5.49 5.87
CA LEU A 557 -14.61 6.05 6.44
C LEU A 557 -15.75 5.03 6.39
N ASN A 558 -16.00 4.41 5.23
CA ASN A 558 -17.10 3.47 5.06
C ASN A 558 -16.97 2.25 5.97
N SER A 559 -15.76 1.69 6.10
CA SER A 559 -15.52 0.52 6.95
C SER A 559 -15.86 0.81 8.41
N THR A 560 -15.40 1.95 8.92
CA THR A 560 -15.64 2.38 10.30
C THR A 560 -17.11 2.71 10.53
N GLN A 561 -17.73 3.42 9.58
CA GLN A 561 -19.14 3.80 9.67
C GLN A 561 -20.05 2.57 9.74
N ARG A 562 -19.81 1.56 8.89
CA ARG A 562 -20.60 0.32 8.89
C ARG A 562 -20.48 -0.47 10.19
N LEU A 563 -19.32 -0.42 10.84
CA LEU A 563 -19.11 -1.04 12.14
C LEU A 563 -19.91 -0.32 13.23
N ILE A 564 -19.80 1.02 13.29
CA ILE A 564 -20.55 1.85 14.25
C ILE A 564 -22.06 1.65 14.05
N GLU A 565 -22.54 1.70 12.81
CA GLU A 565 -23.94 1.45 12.43
C GLU A 565 -24.41 0.05 12.86
N GLY A 566 -23.58 -0.97 12.60
CA GLY A 566 -23.91 -2.36 12.90
C GLY A 566 -24.03 -2.66 14.39
N LEU A 567 -23.21 -2.00 15.21
CA LEU A 567 -23.17 -2.19 16.67
C LEU A 567 -24.20 -1.31 17.40
N THR A 568 -24.27 -0.03 17.07
CA THR A 568 -25.17 0.91 17.76
C THR A 568 -26.61 0.85 17.25
N GLY A 569 -26.82 0.32 16.04
CA GLY A 569 -28.11 0.36 15.35
C GLY A 569 -28.54 1.77 14.90
N ARG A 570 -27.64 2.75 15.02
CA ARG A 570 -27.85 4.17 14.72
C ARG A 570 -26.83 4.64 13.68
N ARG A 571 -27.26 5.52 12.79
CA ARG A 571 -26.39 6.23 11.86
C ARG A 571 -25.93 7.52 12.51
N SER A 572 -24.61 7.70 12.55
CA SER A 572 -23.97 8.93 13.03
C SER A 572 -23.29 9.64 11.86
N PRO A 573 -23.67 10.89 11.54
CA PRO A 573 -22.98 11.69 10.53
C PRO A 573 -21.70 12.33 11.09
N LEU A 574 -21.26 12.01 12.31
CA LEU A 574 -20.11 12.66 12.95
C LEU A 574 -18.79 12.08 12.46
N PHE A 575 -17.88 12.94 12.02
CA PHE A 575 -16.52 12.56 11.64
C PHE A 575 -15.51 13.53 12.25
N ARG A 576 -14.35 13.01 12.66
CA ARG A 576 -13.16 13.80 12.95
C ARG A 576 -11.98 13.14 12.25
N ALA A 577 -11.24 13.91 11.46
CA ALA A 577 -10.06 13.39 10.78
C ALA A 577 -8.93 13.15 11.79
N PRO A 578 -8.17 12.04 11.68
CA PRO A 578 -6.96 11.83 12.47
C PRO A 578 -5.95 12.97 12.31
N TYR A 579 -5.29 13.36 13.41
CA TYR A 579 -4.21 14.36 13.46
C TYR A 579 -4.59 15.81 13.08
N THR A 580 -5.88 16.16 13.04
CA THR A 580 -6.32 17.47 12.50
C THR A 580 -6.99 18.39 13.52
N ALA A 581 -6.94 18.05 14.80
CA ALA A 581 -7.56 18.83 15.88
C ALA A 581 -7.07 20.30 15.94
N ASP A 582 -5.80 20.55 15.60
CA ASP A 582 -5.16 21.87 15.66
C ASP A 582 -5.07 22.61 14.31
N VAL A 583 -5.68 22.07 13.24
CA VAL A 583 -5.54 22.65 11.90
C VAL A 583 -6.45 23.88 11.77
N ILE A 584 -5.83 25.05 11.61
CA ILE A 584 -6.54 26.28 11.23
C ILE A 584 -6.95 26.13 9.77
N ILE A 585 -8.26 26.17 9.52
CA ILE A 585 -8.82 25.98 8.19
C ILE A 585 -9.09 27.37 7.59
N ASP A 586 -8.10 27.93 6.92
CA ASP A 586 -8.23 29.24 6.25
C ASP A 586 -8.17 29.12 4.71
N ASP A 587 -7.80 27.95 4.20
CA ASP A 587 -7.64 27.68 2.76
C ASP A 587 -8.02 26.23 2.38
N GLU A 588 -7.91 25.88 1.09
CA GLU A 588 -8.17 24.52 0.58
C GLU A 588 -7.18 23.48 1.15
N ALA A 589 -5.94 23.88 1.44
CA ALA A 589 -4.93 22.99 2.01
C ALA A 589 -5.31 22.56 3.44
N GLY A 590 -5.82 23.49 4.25
CA GLY A 590 -6.37 23.20 5.58
C GLY A 590 -7.62 22.32 5.53
N LEU A 591 -8.40 22.37 4.45
CA LEU A 591 -9.56 21.51 4.24
C LEU A 591 -9.18 20.10 3.80
N ALA A 592 -8.00 19.89 3.20
CA ALA A 592 -7.63 18.63 2.54
C ALA A 592 -7.83 17.37 3.41
N PRO A 593 -7.46 17.34 4.71
CA PRO A 593 -7.66 16.18 5.56
C PRO A 593 -9.14 15.86 5.84
N MET A 594 -10.01 16.87 5.77
CA MET A 594 -11.43 16.80 6.09
C MET A 594 -12.32 16.74 4.84
N ARG A 595 -11.78 17.08 3.67
CA ARG A 595 -12.48 17.22 2.39
C ARG A 595 -13.30 15.99 2.03
N ILE A 596 -12.72 14.80 2.14
CA ILE A 596 -13.44 13.56 1.80
C ILE A 596 -14.61 13.33 2.76
N GLY A 597 -14.43 13.57 4.06
CA GLY A 597 -15.55 13.47 5.01
C GLY A 597 -16.68 14.45 4.68
N LEU A 598 -16.31 15.69 4.37
CA LEU A 598 -17.22 16.75 3.93
C LEU A 598 -17.95 16.41 2.61
N GLU A 599 -17.25 15.86 1.61
CA GLU A 599 -17.82 15.41 0.32
C GLU A 599 -18.79 14.24 0.47
N GLU A 600 -18.53 13.34 1.43
CA GLU A 600 -19.39 12.19 1.74
C GLU A 600 -20.58 12.56 2.64
N GLY A 601 -20.66 13.81 3.10
CA GLY A 601 -21.80 14.37 3.85
C GLY A 601 -21.65 14.31 5.37
N TYR A 602 -20.47 14.01 5.91
CA TYR A 602 -20.23 14.03 7.35
C TYR A 602 -20.25 15.45 7.92
N LEU A 603 -20.72 15.57 9.16
CA LEU A 603 -20.46 16.68 10.07
C LEU A 603 -19.05 16.53 10.59
N VAL A 604 -18.14 17.40 10.13
CA VAL A 604 -16.76 17.37 10.60
C VAL A 604 -16.63 18.18 11.88
N VAL A 605 -16.22 17.53 12.96
CA VAL A 605 -16.16 18.11 14.30
C VAL A 605 -14.70 18.42 14.64
N GLY A 606 -14.36 19.71 14.66
CA GLY A 606 -13.06 20.20 15.11
C GLY A 606 -12.88 20.11 16.62
N ALA A 607 -11.76 20.65 17.12
CA ALA A 607 -11.48 20.82 18.54
C ALA A 607 -10.38 21.86 18.76
N ASN A 608 -10.75 23.14 18.78
CA ASN A 608 -9.82 24.24 19.02
C ASN A 608 -9.26 24.23 20.45
N VAL A 609 -9.84 23.44 21.36
CA VAL A 609 -9.33 23.23 22.71
C VAL A 609 -8.78 21.81 22.85
N ASP A 610 -7.51 21.60 22.47
CA ASP A 610 -6.78 20.38 22.79
C ASP A 610 -6.38 20.37 24.27
N SER A 611 -6.71 19.28 24.99
CA SER A 611 -6.29 19.09 26.37
C SER A 611 -4.78 18.81 26.53
N GLN A 612 -4.11 18.43 25.44
CA GLN A 612 -2.73 17.92 25.42
C GLN A 612 -2.50 16.78 26.41
N ASP A 613 -3.53 15.99 26.71
CA ASP A 613 -3.49 14.87 27.66
C ASP A 613 -2.57 13.72 27.21
N TRP A 614 -2.24 13.67 25.91
CA TRP A 614 -1.22 12.79 25.35
C TRP A 614 0.22 13.22 25.69
N LYS A 615 0.44 14.49 26.05
CA LYS A 615 1.76 15.09 26.33
C LYS A 615 1.95 15.46 27.81
N LEU A 616 0.92 16.01 28.44
CA LEU A 616 0.92 16.42 29.83
C LEU A 616 0.63 15.22 30.73
N LEU A 617 1.59 14.83 31.56
CA LEU A 617 1.46 13.65 32.42
C LEU A 617 0.77 13.95 33.77
N GLU A 618 0.67 15.22 34.16
CA GLU A 618 0.08 15.65 35.43
C GLU A 618 -1.40 16.04 35.26
N PRO A 619 -2.35 15.38 35.96
CA PRO A 619 -3.79 15.64 35.82
C PRO A 619 -4.20 17.10 36.02
N GLN A 620 -3.56 17.77 36.98
CA GLN A 620 -3.82 19.17 37.29
C GLN A 620 -3.39 20.09 36.15
N ALA A 621 -2.26 19.79 35.49
CA ALA A 621 -1.77 20.58 34.36
C ALA A 621 -2.70 20.48 33.14
N ILE A 622 -3.24 19.29 32.86
CA ILE A 622 -4.26 19.09 31.82
C ILE A 622 -5.49 19.95 32.13
N ALA A 623 -6.01 19.86 33.35
CA ALA A 623 -7.19 20.64 33.74
C ALA A 623 -6.95 22.16 33.71
N ASP A 624 -5.77 22.62 34.14
CA ASP A 624 -5.37 24.02 34.09
C ASP A 624 -5.25 24.53 32.64
N HIS A 625 -4.69 23.73 31.74
CA HIS A 625 -4.56 24.06 30.32
C HIS A 625 -5.92 24.22 29.65
N VAL A 626 -6.82 23.25 29.82
CA VAL A 626 -8.17 23.31 29.25
C VAL A 626 -8.94 24.52 29.77
N VAL A 627 -8.88 24.80 31.08
CA VAL A 627 -9.53 25.97 31.67
C VAL A 627 -8.95 27.27 31.10
N TYR A 628 -7.64 27.34 30.91
CA TYR A 628 -6.97 28.51 30.34
C TYR A 628 -7.46 28.77 28.90
N GLU A 629 -7.47 27.75 28.04
CA GLU A 629 -7.92 27.86 26.65
C GLU A 629 -9.41 28.23 26.53
N LEU A 630 -10.28 27.67 27.39
CA LEU A 630 -11.69 28.04 27.43
C LEU A 630 -11.90 29.49 27.89
N LEU A 631 -11.13 29.97 28.88
CA LEU A 631 -11.29 31.35 29.41
C LEU A 631 -10.82 32.43 28.43
N ARG A 632 -9.88 32.12 27.53
CA ARG A 632 -9.46 33.00 26.44
C ARG A 632 -10.33 32.89 25.19
N GLY A 633 -11.37 32.04 25.22
CA GLY A 633 -12.32 31.88 24.12
C GLY A 633 -11.77 31.11 22.93
N ALA A 634 -10.86 30.16 23.13
CA ALA A 634 -10.28 29.36 22.04
C ALA A 634 -11.32 28.51 21.30
N GLY A 635 -12.37 28.06 21.99
CA GLY A 635 -13.43 27.23 21.44
C GLY A 635 -14.39 26.71 22.51
N GLN A 636 -15.23 25.77 22.12
CA GLN A 636 -16.30 25.14 22.90
C GLN A 636 -16.19 23.61 22.88
N ILE A 637 -15.46 23.03 21.92
CA ILE A 637 -15.23 21.59 21.81
C ILE A 637 -13.85 21.25 22.36
N VAL A 638 -13.84 20.46 23.45
CA VAL A 638 -12.61 20.03 24.12
C VAL A 638 -12.25 18.62 23.71
N LEU A 639 -11.01 18.41 23.26
CA LEU A 639 -10.48 17.11 22.88
C LEU A 639 -9.69 16.45 24.02
N PHE A 640 -10.00 15.18 24.26
CA PHE A 640 -9.24 14.24 25.08
C PHE A 640 -9.02 12.94 24.29
N HIS A 641 -8.19 12.04 24.82
CA HIS A 641 -7.99 10.72 24.20
C HIS A 641 -8.45 9.61 25.14
N ASP A 642 -9.24 8.66 24.63
CA ASP A 642 -9.62 7.43 25.35
C ASP A 642 -8.87 6.19 24.83
N GLY A 643 -8.04 6.34 23.80
CA GLY A 643 -7.10 5.33 23.28
C GLY A 643 -5.67 5.85 23.11
N GLY A 644 -4.83 5.10 22.38
CA GLY A 644 -3.49 5.58 21.96
C GLY A 644 -2.37 5.57 23.01
N GLY A 645 -2.56 4.98 24.21
CA GLY A 645 -1.51 4.91 25.24
C GLY A 645 -2.05 4.78 26.66
N ASP A 646 -1.25 5.15 27.66
CA ASP A 646 -1.72 5.31 29.05
C ASP A 646 -2.56 6.59 29.17
N ARG A 647 -3.78 6.47 29.73
CA ARG A 647 -4.74 7.57 29.91
C ARG A 647 -5.17 7.76 31.36
N ARG A 648 -4.35 7.29 32.32
CA ARG A 648 -4.60 7.53 33.75
C ARG A 648 -4.69 9.02 34.07
N ALA A 649 -3.81 9.83 33.50
CA ALA A 649 -3.79 11.27 33.71
C ALA A 649 -5.07 11.94 33.20
N THR A 650 -5.56 11.55 32.01
CA THR A 650 -6.84 11.97 31.43
C THR A 650 -8.02 11.68 32.37
N VAL A 651 -8.12 10.44 32.88
CA VAL A 651 -9.20 10.03 33.78
C VAL A 651 -9.22 10.86 35.06
N GLU A 652 -8.07 11.09 35.69
CA GLU A 652 -7.99 11.93 36.89
C GLU A 652 -8.23 13.41 36.57
N ALA A 653 -7.75 13.90 35.43
CA ALA A 653 -7.96 15.29 35.00
C ALA A 653 -9.44 15.59 34.84
N LEU A 654 -10.23 14.68 34.24
CA LEU A 654 -11.68 14.83 34.11
C LEU A 654 -12.38 14.99 35.46
N ARG A 655 -11.95 14.25 36.50
CA ARG A 655 -12.51 14.36 37.86
C ARG A 655 -12.28 15.73 38.49
N LEU A 656 -11.17 16.38 38.16
CA LEU A 656 -10.82 17.73 38.62
C LEU A 656 -11.50 18.81 37.76
N LEU A 657 -11.52 18.59 36.44
CA LEU A 657 -11.95 19.56 35.45
C LEU A 657 -13.46 19.78 35.47
N ILE A 658 -14.26 18.72 35.45
CA ILE A 658 -15.73 18.84 35.30
C ILE A 658 -16.36 19.70 36.41
N PRO A 659 -16.07 19.48 37.72
CA PRO A 659 -16.57 20.34 38.78
C PRO A 659 -16.06 21.79 38.66
N ARG A 660 -14.81 21.97 38.25
CA ARG A 660 -14.17 23.28 38.12
C ARG A 660 -14.78 24.10 36.98
N LEU A 661 -15.05 23.49 35.83
CA LEU A 661 -15.75 24.14 34.72
C LEU A 661 -17.12 24.64 35.16
N ARG A 662 -17.89 23.78 35.86
CA ARG A 662 -19.19 24.17 36.42
C ARG A 662 -19.09 25.31 37.44
N ALA A 663 -18.08 25.30 38.31
CA ALA A 663 -17.83 26.37 39.27
C ALA A 663 -17.45 27.70 38.59
N LEU A 664 -16.78 27.63 37.44
CA LEU A 664 -16.47 28.77 36.57
C LEU A 664 -17.66 29.17 35.68
N GLY A 665 -18.83 28.55 35.82
CA GLY A 665 -20.04 28.89 35.08
C GLY A 665 -20.11 28.33 33.66
N PHE A 666 -19.24 27.38 33.30
CA PHE A 666 -19.39 26.61 32.06
C PHE A 666 -20.45 25.52 32.20
N GLN A 667 -21.22 25.33 31.13
CA GLN A 667 -22.24 24.29 31.01
C GLN A 667 -21.73 23.19 30.08
N ILE A 668 -21.52 22.00 30.62
CA ILE A 668 -21.16 20.84 29.79
C ILE A 668 -22.44 20.30 29.16
N VAL A 669 -22.53 20.39 27.83
CA VAL A 669 -23.73 20.06 27.04
C VAL A 669 -23.42 18.98 26.00
N SER A 670 -24.45 18.35 25.46
CA SER A 670 -24.32 17.41 24.35
C SER A 670 -24.21 18.16 23.01
N LEU A 671 -23.68 17.50 21.98
CA LEU A 671 -23.42 18.14 20.69
C LEU A 671 -24.68 18.67 19.99
N ASP A 672 -25.79 17.95 20.06
CA ASP A 672 -27.10 18.38 19.55
C ASP A 672 -27.60 19.67 20.23
N ARG A 673 -27.31 19.84 21.53
CA ARG A 673 -27.66 21.04 22.28
C ARG A 673 -26.78 22.23 21.94
N LEU A 674 -25.49 22.00 21.67
CA LEU A 674 -24.57 23.04 21.19
C LEU A 674 -24.97 23.55 19.81
N LEU A 675 -25.41 22.65 18.92
CA LEU A 675 -25.80 22.95 17.54
C LEU A 675 -27.25 23.39 17.36
N GLU A 676 -28.05 23.38 18.44
CA GLU A 676 -29.49 23.67 18.42
C GLU A 676 -30.31 22.80 17.43
N ILE A 677 -29.92 21.54 17.28
CA ILE A 677 -30.59 20.56 16.40
C ILE A 677 -31.24 19.42 17.22
N GLU A 678 -32.11 18.64 16.58
CA GLU A 678 -32.70 17.49 17.26
C GLU A 678 -31.73 16.30 17.28
N ARG A 679 -31.65 15.58 18.42
CA ARG A 679 -30.77 14.40 18.56
C ARG A 679 -30.92 13.36 17.44
N ARG A 680 -32.12 13.20 16.87
CA ARG A 680 -32.37 12.25 15.77
C ARG A 680 -31.62 12.60 14.48
N GLU A 681 -31.18 13.84 14.31
CA GLU A 681 -30.39 14.30 13.17
C GLU A 681 -28.92 13.83 13.30
N LEU A 682 -28.45 13.61 14.54
CA LEU A 682 -27.12 13.05 14.82
C LEU A 682 -27.12 11.54 15.06
N GLU A 683 -28.27 10.94 15.32
CA GLU A 683 -28.45 9.52 15.64
C GLU A 683 -29.74 8.96 15.00
N GLU A 684 -29.75 8.86 13.67
CA GLU A 684 -30.89 8.30 12.95
C GLU A 684 -30.95 6.78 13.16
N ALA A 685 -32.11 6.24 13.57
CA ALA A 685 -32.25 4.79 13.72
C ALA A 685 -32.24 4.10 12.35
N LEU A 686 -31.42 3.05 12.20
CA LEU A 686 -31.31 2.36 10.91
C LEU A 686 -32.62 1.63 10.54
N PRO A 687 -33.10 1.76 9.28
CA PRO A 687 -34.19 0.96 8.75
C PRO A 687 -33.87 -0.54 8.82
N TRP A 688 -34.90 -1.38 8.99
CA TRP A 688 -34.73 -2.83 9.21
C TRP A 688 -33.90 -3.54 8.10
N GLY A 689 -34.01 -3.10 6.84
CA GLY A 689 -33.23 -3.65 5.73
C GLY A 689 -31.74 -3.30 5.78
N GLU A 690 -31.40 -2.11 6.27
CA GLU A 690 -30.02 -1.62 6.39
C GLU A 690 -29.32 -2.19 7.63
N ARG A 691 -30.08 -2.50 8.69
CA ARG A 691 -29.58 -3.25 9.85
C ARG A 691 -28.97 -4.59 9.45
N PHE A 692 -29.53 -5.28 8.45
CA PHE A 692 -28.98 -6.55 7.99
C PHE A 692 -27.62 -6.39 7.28
N ILE A 693 -27.45 -5.32 6.49
CA ILE A 693 -26.19 -5.01 5.79
C ILE A 693 -25.12 -4.59 6.79
N SER A 694 -25.43 -3.70 7.74
CA SER A 694 -24.47 -3.26 8.77
C SER A 694 -24.14 -4.39 9.77
N TRP A 695 -25.11 -5.25 10.13
CA TRP A 695 -24.85 -6.47 10.92
C TRP A 695 -24.00 -7.49 10.16
N SER A 696 -24.21 -7.67 8.86
CA SER A 696 -23.34 -8.52 8.03
C SER A 696 -21.91 -8.00 7.98
N SER A 697 -21.72 -6.67 8.01
CA SER A 697 -20.41 -6.02 8.03
C SER A 697 -19.68 -6.27 9.36
N ALA A 698 -20.37 -6.10 10.50
CA ALA A 698 -19.84 -6.44 11.82
C ALA A 698 -19.50 -7.93 11.96
N VAL A 699 -20.38 -8.83 11.49
CA VAL A 699 -20.13 -10.29 11.46
C VAL A 699 -18.93 -10.62 10.58
N THR A 700 -18.78 -9.97 9.42
CA THR A 700 -17.63 -10.23 8.53
C THR A 700 -16.32 -9.74 9.10
N ALA A 701 -16.34 -8.63 9.82
CA ALA A 701 -15.18 -8.05 10.44
C ALA A 701 -14.79 -8.84 11.71
N TRP A 702 -15.78 -9.37 12.45
CA TRP A 702 -15.60 -10.40 13.47
C TRP A 702 -15.02 -11.70 12.89
N LEU A 703 -15.58 -12.22 11.79
CA LEU A 703 -15.08 -13.40 11.07
C LEU A 703 -13.66 -13.19 10.53
N ARG A 704 -13.28 -11.97 10.14
CA ARG A 704 -11.92 -11.62 9.72
C ARG A 704 -10.95 -11.70 10.90
N SER A 705 -11.25 -11.05 12.02
CA SER A 705 -10.40 -11.05 13.22
C SER A 705 -10.23 -12.46 13.78
N TRP A 706 -11.33 -13.17 14.00
CA TRP A 706 -11.30 -14.54 14.50
C TRP A 706 -10.78 -15.54 13.46
N GLY A 707 -11.07 -15.34 12.18
CA GLY A 707 -10.59 -16.22 11.11
C GLY A 707 -9.07 -16.26 11.05
N PHE A 708 -8.40 -15.10 11.07
CA PHE A 708 -6.95 -15.04 11.11
C PHE A 708 -6.38 -15.60 12.41
N ALA A 709 -6.99 -15.30 13.56
CA ALA A 709 -6.56 -15.83 14.86
C ALA A 709 -6.71 -17.37 14.94
N ILE A 710 -7.82 -17.93 14.45
CA ILE A 710 -8.06 -19.37 14.41
C ILE A 710 -7.08 -20.05 13.45
N ILE A 711 -6.89 -19.51 12.25
CA ILE A 711 -5.96 -20.11 11.27
C ILE A 711 -4.51 -20.01 11.77
N GLY A 712 -4.12 -18.86 12.32
CA GLY A 712 -2.81 -18.67 12.96
C GLY A 712 -2.61 -19.61 14.16
N GLY A 713 -3.62 -19.76 15.02
CA GLY A 713 -3.62 -20.69 16.14
C GLY A 713 -3.52 -22.16 15.70
N LEU A 714 -4.24 -22.56 14.65
CA LEU A 714 -4.14 -23.89 14.05
C LEU A 714 -2.74 -24.14 13.45
N PHE A 715 -2.15 -23.15 12.79
CA PHE A 715 -0.79 -23.23 12.26
C PHE A 715 0.23 -23.40 13.39
N PHE A 716 0.12 -22.60 14.45
CA PHE A 716 0.97 -22.71 15.62
C PHE A 716 0.81 -24.07 16.32
N ALA A 717 -0.42 -24.53 16.53
CA ALA A 717 -0.71 -25.85 17.09
C ALA A 717 -0.11 -26.97 16.23
N CYS A 718 -0.26 -26.91 14.90
CA CYS A 718 0.36 -27.86 13.97
C CYS A 718 1.90 -27.86 14.08
N THR A 719 2.50 -26.68 14.22
CA THR A 719 3.96 -26.52 14.37
C THR A 719 4.45 -27.13 15.69
N VAL A 720 3.74 -26.86 16.79
CA VAL A 720 4.03 -27.45 18.11
C VAL A 720 3.86 -28.98 18.07
N LEU A 721 2.80 -29.49 17.46
CA LEU A 721 2.58 -30.93 17.31
C LEU A 721 3.68 -31.60 16.48
N ALA A 722 4.13 -30.97 15.38
CA ALA A 722 5.25 -31.46 14.58
C ALA A 722 6.57 -31.46 15.38
N ALA A 723 6.82 -30.40 16.17
CA ALA A 723 7.98 -30.32 17.05
C ALA A 723 7.99 -31.41 18.13
N LEU A 724 6.85 -31.58 18.83
CA LEU A 724 6.66 -32.62 19.84
C LEU A 724 6.85 -34.02 19.23
N ARG A 725 6.31 -34.27 18.04
CA ARG A 725 6.52 -35.52 17.30
C ARG A 725 8.01 -35.77 17.07
N ILE A 726 8.75 -34.79 16.56
CA ILE A 726 10.19 -34.91 16.28
C ILE A 726 10.96 -35.22 17.57
N LEU A 727 10.69 -34.49 18.65
CA LEU A 727 11.34 -34.71 19.95
C LEU A 727 11.06 -36.10 20.51
N LEU A 728 9.80 -36.57 20.42
CA LEU A 728 9.41 -37.90 20.87
C LEU A 728 10.08 -39.00 20.05
N LEU A 729 9.99 -38.95 18.71
CA LEU A 729 10.57 -39.98 17.84
C LEU A 729 12.10 -39.97 17.89
N GLY A 730 12.72 -38.79 17.93
CA GLY A 730 14.16 -38.64 18.13
C GLY A 730 14.62 -39.18 19.48
N GLY A 731 13.90 -38.84 20.55
CA GLY A 731 14.13 -39.36 21.89
C GLY A 731 14.03 -40.88 21.97
N VAL A 732 12.94 -41.46 21.45
CA VAL A 732 12.75 -42.92 21.39
C VAL A 732 13.88 -43.59 20.61
N THR A 733 14.29 -43.01 19.47
CA THR A 733 15.39 -43.56 18.65
C THR A 733 16.73 -43.53 19.38
N LEU A 734 17.03 -42.45 20.11
CA LEU A 734 18.26 -42.32 20.90
C LEU A 734 18.27 -43.25 22.10
N ILE A 735 17.14 -43.36 22.81
CA ILE A 735 16.95 -44.27 23.94
C ILE A 735 17.10 -45.72 23.48
N ASP A 736 16.42 -46.12 22.41
CA ASP A 736 16.52 -47.47 21.85
C ASP A 736 17.97 -47.78 21.43
N ARG A 737 18.65 -46.85 20.75
CA ARG A 737 20.06 -47.00 20.39
C ARG A 737 20.98 -47.16 21.61
N TYR A 738 20.72 -46.41 22.69
CA TYR A 738 21.45 -46.53 23.96
C TYR A 738 21.25 -47.92 24.58
N TRP A 739 20.01 -48.40 24.66
CA TRP A 739 19.70 -49.72 25.21
C TRP A 739 20.25 -50.85 24.35
N GLN A 740 20.17 -50.75 23.02
CA GLN A 740 20.77 -51.73 22.11
C GLN A 740 22.29 -51.82 22.29
N ARG A 741 22.98 -50.68 22.46
CA ARG A 741 24.42 -50.66 22.75
C ARG A 741 24.72 -51.36 24.08
N ARG A 742 23.96 -51.04 25.12
CA ARG A 742 24.11 -51.66 26.45
C ARG A 742 23.85 -53.18 26.43
N ARG A 743 22.84 -53.65 25.68
CA ARG A 743 22.57 -55.09 25.50
C ARG A 743 23.72 -55.80 24.78
N ARG A 744 24.33 -55.16 23.78
CA ARG A 744 25.52 -55.68 23.09
C ARG A 744 26.75 -55.73 24.00
N GLU A 745 26.95 -54.71 24.84
CA GLU A 745 28.05 -54.64 25.81
C GLU A 745 27.87 -55.66 26.96
N ASN A 746 26.62 -55.92 27.38
CA ASN A 746 26.29 -56.89 28.42
C ASN A 746 26.20 -58.35 27.94
N GLY A 747 26.72 -58.66 26.74
CA GLY A 747 26.83 -60.04 26.27
C GLY A 747 25.50 -60.72 25.88
N ALA A 748 24.51 -59.95 25.39
CA ALA A 748 23.30 -60.55 24.82
C ALA A 748 23.66 -61.62 23.77
N ALA A 749 23.03 -62.79 23.91
CA ALA A 749 23.37 -64.03 23.23
C ALA A 749 23.65 -63.86 21.73
N ASN A 750 24.71 -64.52 21.27
CA ASN A 750 25.04 -64.65 19.86
C ASN A 750 23.90 -65.43 19.17
N PRO A 751 23.14 -64.85 18.22
CA PRO A 751 21.98 -65.51 17.61
C PRO A 751 22.34 -66.75 16.76
N ASN A 752 23.63 -67.02 16.58
CA ASN A 752 24.15 -68.13 15.76
C ASN A 752 24.06 -69.52 16.44
N SER A 753 23.32 -69.68 17.53
CA SER A 753 23.25 -70.96 18.28
C SER A 753 22.05 -71.85 17.91
N GLY A 754 21.27 -71.51 16.88
CA GLY A 754 20.13 -72.32 16.40
C GLY A 754 20.38 -72.97 15.02
N GLU A 755 19.52 -73.92 14.64
CA GLU A 755 19.47 -74.42 13.27
C GLU A 755 19.24 -73.25 12.29
N THR A 756 19.99 -73.20 11.19
CA THR A 756 19.80 -72.15 10.18
C THR A 756 18.47 -72.36 9.47
N PRO A 757 17.47 -71.47 9.62
CA PRO A 757 16.19 -71.63 8.94
C PRO A 757 16.35 -71.50 7.43
N MET A 758 15.54 -72.28 6.70
CA MET A 758 15.43 -72.16 5.26
C MET A 758 14.73 -70.85 4.91
N VAL A 759 15.32 -70.07 4.00
CA VAL A 759 14.78 -68.80 3.51
C VAL A 759 14.30 -68.96 2.07
N SER A 760 13.06 -68.57 1.77
CA SER A 760 12.56 -68.45 0.40
C SER A 760 12.48 -66.98 0.01
N VAL A 761 13.28 -66.56 -0.97
CA VAL A 761 13.20 -65.22 -1.55
C VAL A 761 12.17 -65.22 -2.67
N ILE A 762 11.09 -64.47 -2.51
CA ILE A 762 9.99 -64.38 -3.47
C ILE A 762 10.18 -63.13 -4.32
N ILE A 763 10.21 -63.30 -5.64
CA ILE A 763 10.48 -62.24 -6.61
C ILE A 763 9.37 -62.22 -7.68
N PRO A 764 8.29 -61.45 -7.45
CA PRO A 764 7.26 -61.24 -8.47
C PRO A 764 7.84 -60.41 -9.64
N ALA A 765 7.68 -60.88 -10.86
CA ALA A 765 8.20 -60.23 -12.07
C ALA A 765 7.12 -60.17 -13.16
N PHE A 766 6.99 -59.01 -13.80
CA PHE A 766 6.14 -58.82 -14.98
C PHE A 766 6.79 -57.79 -15.90
N ASN A 767 7.31 -58.17 -17.06
CA ASN A 767 8.04 -57.30 -18.00
C ASN A 767 9.33 -56.65 -17.44
N GLU A 768 10.17 -57.41 -16.74
CA GLU A 768 11.36 -56.94 -16.03
C GLU A 768 12.69 -57.34 -16.71
N GLU A 769 12.70 -57.55 -18.03
CA GLU A 769 13.88 -58.04 -18.78
C GLU A 769 15.16 -57.24 -18.51
N LYS A 770 15.03 -55.93 -18.30
CA LYS A 770 16.16 -54.99 -18.16
C LYS A 770 16.82 -55.02 -16.78
N VAL A 771 16.14 -55.55 -15.76
CA VAL A 771 16.56 -55.41 -14.35
C VAL A 771 16.69 -56.76 -13.63
N ILE A 772 15.90 -57.77 -14.01
CA ILE A 772 15.82 -59.04 -13.29
C ILE A 772 17.15 -59.79 -13.19
N ALA A 773 17.99 -59.71 -14.24
CA ALA A 773 19.31 -60.34 -14.24
C ALA A 773 20.22 -59.77 -13.15
N ALA A 774 20.31 -58.44 -13.02
CA ALA A 774 21.14 -57.78 -12.03
C ALA A 774 20.65 -58.07 -10.60
N THR A 775 19.33 -58.11 -10.39
CA THR A 775 18.71 -58.49 -9.11
C THR A 775 19.07 -59.91 -8.71
N LEU A 776 18.95 -60.87 -9.63
CA LEU A 776 19.31 -62.27 -9.38
C LEU A 776 20.80 -62.45 -9.12
N GLU A 777 21.68 -61.78 -9.86
CA GLU A 777 23.13 -61.84 -9.60
C GLU A 777 23.50 -61.30 -8.22
N ALA A 778 22.89 -60.20 -7.79
CA ALA A 778 23.09 -59.65 -6.46
C ALA A 778 22.60 -60.61 -5.36
N LEU A 779 21.46 -61.26 -5.57
CA LEU A 779 20.90 -62.25 -4.65
C LEU A 779 21.75 -63.52 -4.55
N ARG A 780 22.35 -63.99 -5.66
CA ARG A 780 23.24 -65.17 -5.68
C ARG A 780 24.50 -64.99 -4.83
N ALA A 781 24.92 -63.75 -4.61
CA ALA A 781 26.05 -63.37 -3.76
C ALA A 781 25.73 -63.33 -2.25
N THR A 782 24.53 -63.76 -1.84
CA THR A 782 24.12 -63.87 -0.43
C THR A 782 25.07 -64.74 0.41
N ASP A 783 25.29 -64.34 1.66
CA ASP A 783 26.08 -65.07 2.65
C ASP A 783 25.26 -66.11 3.45
N TRP A 784 23.96 -66.27 3.14
CA TRP A 784 23.07 -67.21 3.82
C TRP A 784 23.07 -68.61 3.15
N PRO A 785 23.37 -69.70 3.88
CA PRO A 785 23.61 -71.01 3.27
C PRO A 785 22.33 -71.74 2.82
N ARG A 786 21.20 -71.56 3.52
CA ARG A 786 19.93 -72.26 3.23
C ARG A 786 18.92 -71.31 2.62
N VAL A 787 19.02 -71.10 1.31
CA VAL A 787 18.19 -70.15 0.56
C VAL A 787 17.72 -70.72 -0.78
N GLU A 788 16.47 -70.44 -1.15
CA GLU A 788 15.96 -70.59 -2.51
C GLU A 788 15.47 -69.23 -3.04
N PHE A 789 15.50 -69.04 -4.35
CA PHE A 789 14.99 -67.87 -5.05
C PHE A 789 13.82 -68.30 -5.93
N VAL A 790 12.61 -67.90 -5.56
CA VAL A 790 11.37 -68.23 -6.26
C VAL A 790 10.93 -67.01 -7.07
N VAL A 791 11.18 -67.04 -8.37
CA VAL A 791 10.77 -65.98 -9.31
C VAL A 791 9.40 -66.34 -9.86
N ILE A 792 8.45 -65.41 -9.78
CA ILE A 792 7.08 -65.61 -10.28
C ILE A 792 6.87 -64.69 -11.46
N ASP A 793 6.89 -65.26 -12.67
CA ASP A 793 6.55 -64.57 -13.90
C ASP A 793 5.02 -64.46 -14.03
N ASP A 794 4.51 -63.24 -13.81
CA ASP A 794 3.09 -62.87 -13.84
C ASP A 794 2.63 -62.55 -15.27
N GLY A 795 2.94 -63.45 -16.20
CA GLY A 795 2.55 -63.38 -17.61
C GLY A 795 3.31 -62.33 -18.43
N SER A 796 4.64 -62.21 -18.26
CA SER A 796 5.46 -61.26 -19.01
C SER A 796 5.34 -61.44 -20.53
N LYS A 797 5.42 -60.32 -21.25
CA LYS A 797 5.39 -60.24 -22.72
C LYS A 797 6.77 -59.96 -23.33
N ASP A 798 7.77 -59.68 -22.50
CA ASP A 798 9.16 -59.51 -22.89
C ASP A 798 9.98 -60.76 -22.55
N ARG A 799 11.31 -60.68 -22.62
CA ARG A 799 12.21 -61.82 -22.38
C ARG A 799 12.49 -62.11 -20.89
N THR A 800 11.67 -61.60 -19.97
CA THR A 800 11.87 -61.82 -18.52
C THR A 800 12.01 -63.31 -18.17
N ALA A 801 11.10 -64.15 -18.66
CA ALA A 801 11.10 -65.56 -18.35
C ALA A 801 12.33 -66.29 -18.93
N GLU A 802 12.74 -65.96 -20.16
CA GLU A 802 13.93 -66.52 -20.81
C GLU A 802 15.23 -66.20 -20.05
N VAL A 803 15.33 -64.95 -19.56
CA VAL A 803 16.47 -64.50 -18.75
C VAL A 803 16.53 -65.32 -17.44
N VAL A 804 15.39 -65.53 -16.78
CA VAL A 804 15.34 -66.28 -15.52
C VAL A 804 15.62 -67.77 -15.75
N GLU A 805 15.12 -68.37 -16.84
CA GLU A 805 15.42 -69.76 -17.21
C GLU A 805 16.92 -69.98 -17.41
N THR A 806 17.59 -69.02 -18.07
CA THR A 806 19.04 -69.07 -18.29
C THR A 806 19.80 -69.07 -16.97
N ILE A 807 19.39 -68.24 -16.00
CA ILE A 807 20.01 -68.17 -14.68
C ILE A 807 19.67 -69.41 -13.84
N ALA A 808 18.44 -69.92 -13.91
CA ALA A 808 18.01 -71.14 -13.21
C ALA A 808 18.74 -72.39 -13.68
N ALA A 809 19.12 -72.46 -14.96
CA ALA A 809 19.97 -73.52 -15.48
C ALA A 809 21.40 -73.49 -14.89
N ALA A 810 21.90 -72.31 -14.48
CA ALA A 810 23.22 -72.12 -13.90
C ALA A 810 23.24 -72.21 -12.36
N ASP A 811 22.10 -72.06 -11.68
CA ASP A 811 22.01 -72.09 -10.22
C ASP A 811 20.71 -72.79 -9.77
N PRO A 812 20.80 -74.01 -9.19
CA PRO A 812 19.63 -74.80 -8.81
C PRO A 812 18.83 -74.19 -7.65
N ARG A 813 19.34 -73.14 -7.00
CA ARG A 813 18.60 -72.38 -5.99
C ARG A 813 17.52 -71.50 -6.62
N VAL A 814 17.60 -71.18 -7.92
CA VAL A 814 16.64 -70.32 -8.62
C VAL A 814 15.54 -71.18 -9.26
N ARG A 815 14.28 -70.88 -8.96
CA ARG A 815 13.10 -71.57 -9.47
C ARG A 815 12.14 -70.56 -10.11
N LEU A 816 11.78 -70.80 -11.36
CA LEU A 816 10.80 -70.01 -12.10
C LEU A 816 9.41 -70.64 -11.98
N LEU A 817 8.42 -69.84 -11.58
CA LEU A 817 7.00 -70.16 -11.61
C LEU A 817 6.31 -69.25 -12.63
N ARG A 818 5.51 -69.82 -13.53
CA ARG A 818 4.75 -69.05 -14.53
C ARG A 818 3.27 -69.04 -14.17
N GLN A 819 2.61 -67.91 -14.37
CA GLN A 819 1.16 -67.76 -14.25
C GLN A 819 0.62 -66.77 -15.28
N GLU A 820 -0.70 -66.77 -15.49
CA GLU A 820 -1.35 -65.67 -16.21
C GLU A 820 -1.32 -64.38 -15.37
N ASN A 821 -1.27 -63.22 -16.05
CA ASN A 821 -1.17 -61.93 -15.37
C ASN A 821 -2.38 -61.68 -14.46
N ALA A 822 -2.15 -61.75 -13.16
CA ALA A 822 -3.13 -61.55 -12.10
C ALA A 822 -2.70 -60.43 -11.12
N GLY A 823 -1.58 -59.77 -11.39
CA GLY A 823 -1.03 -58.67 -10.62
C GLY A 823 -0.07 -59.11 -9.51
N LYS A 824 0.74 -58.15 -9.04
CA LYS A 824 1.83 -58.37 -8.07
C LYS A 824 1.41 -59.13 -6.81
N ALA A 825 0.26 -58.79 -6.20
CA ALA A 825 -0.21 -59.47 -4.98
C ALA A 825 -0.55 -60.95 -5.24
N ALA A 826 -1.12 -61.29 -6.40
CA ALA A 826 -1.41 -62.68 -6.77
C ALA A 826 -0.12 -63.47 -6.99
N ALA A 827 0.84 -62.87 -7.71
CA ALA A 827 2.15 -63.46 -7.95
C ALA A 827 2.93 -63.68 -6.64
N ALA A 828 2.91 -62.71 -5.71
CA ALA A 828 3.52 -62.84 -4.40
C ALA A 828 2.85 -63.96 -3.56
N ASN A 829 1.50 -64.07 -3.60
CA ASN A 829 0.77 -65.15 -2.93
C ASN A 829 1.01 -66.53 -3.55
N HIS A 830 1.23 -66.61 -4.86
CA HIS A 830 1.64 -67.85 -5.52
C HIS A 830 3.03 -68.28 -5.04
N GLY A 831 3.99 -67.35 -5.03
CA GLY A 831 5.31 -67.58 -4.45
C GLY A 831 5.26 -68.00 -2.98
N LEU A 832 4.37 -67.40 -2.18
CA LEU A 832 4.23 -67.70 -0.75
C LEU A 832 3.74 -69.14 -0.50
N ARG A 833 2.81 -69.62 -1.33
CA ARG A 833 2.31 -70.99 -1.26
C ARG A 833 3.39 -72.01 -1.64
N GLU A 834 4.18 -71.70 -2.66
CA GLU A 834 5.25 -72.55 -3.20
C GLU A 834 6.57 -72.47 -2.42
N ALA A 835 6.72 -71.49 -1.54
CA ALA A 835 7.89 -71.30 -0.68
C ALA A 835 8.08 -72.48 0.29
N ARG A 836 9.30 -73.01 0.33
CA ARG A 836 9.72 -74.11 1.21
C ARG A 836 10.33 -73.62 2.53
N GLY A 837 10.72 -72.35 2.58
CA GLY A 837 11.34 -71.71 3.72
C GLY A 837 10.35 -71.36 4.82
N GLU A 838 10.79 -71.48 6.06
CA GLU A 838 10.06 -70.98 7.23
C GLU A 838 10.04 -69.45 7.26
N ILE A 839 11.08 -68.84 6.69
CA ILE A 839 11.23 -67.40 6.51
C ILE A 839 11.07 -67.09 5.02
N VAL A 840 10.28 -66.08 4.72
CA VAL A 840 10.01 -65.61 3.37
C VAL A 840 10.52 -64.19 3.25
N VAL A 841 11.36 -63.92 2.24
CA VAL A 841 11.86 -62.57 1.94
C VAL A 841 11.24 -62.11 0.64
N ALA A 842 10.47 -61.02 0.66
CA ALA A 842 9.99 -60.37 -0.55
C ALA A 842 11.07 -59.41 -1.09
N VAL A 843 11.40 -59.56 -2.37
CA VAL A 843 12.33 -58.67 -3.10
C VAL A 843 11.69 -58.30 -4.44
N ASP A 844 11.68 -57.02 -4.76
CA ASP A 844 11.19 -56.55 -6.06
C ASP A 844 12.22 -56.89 -7.16
N ALA A 845 11.73 -57.21 -8.37
CA ALA A 845 12.56 -57.59 -9.51
C ALA A 845 13.61 -56.53 -9.95
N ASP A 846 13.50 -55.29 -9.47
CA ASP A 846 14.39 -54.17 -9.75
C ASP A 846 15.30 -53.78 -8.56
N THR A 847 15.38 -54.62 -7.53
CA THR A 847 16.10 -54.29 -6.29
C THR A 847 17.43 -55.03 -6.18
N ILE A 848 18.54 -54.29 -6.20
CA ILE A 848 19.88 -54.81 -5.95
C ILE A 848 20.13 -54.86 -4.44
N VAL A 849 20.19 -56.06 -3.88
CA VAL A 849 20.45 -56.27 -2.45
C VAL A 849 21.94 -56.40 -2.16
N SER A 850 22.36 -55.95 -0.98
CA SER A 850 23.73 -56.20 -0.50
C SER A 850 23.92 -57.68 -0.11
N ALA A 851 25.13 -58.22 -0.29
CA ALA A 851 25.46 -59.61 0.06
C ALA A 851 25.00 -60.04 1.48
N PRO A 852 25.20 -59.24 2.56
CA PRO A 852 24.73 -59.61 3.89
C PRO A 852 23.23 -59.32 4.14
N ALA A 853 22.47 -58.80 3.17
CA ALA A 853 21.09 -58.35 3.44
C ALA A 853 20.20 -59.48 3.97
N ILE A 854 20.27 -60.67 3.37
CA ILE A 854 19.44 -61.81 3.77
C ILE A 854 19.84 -62.32 5.16
N SER A 855 21.14 -62.44 5.47
CA SER A 855 21.58 -62.86 6.81
C SER A 855 21.20 -61.83 7.89
N ARG A 856 21.28 -60.53 7.56
CA ARG A 856 20.89 -59.44 8.46
C ARG A 856 19.40 -59.43 8.76
N LEU A 857 18.55 -59.83 7.82
CA LEU A 857 17.12 -60.02 8.04
C LEU A 857 16.83 -61.31 8.81
N ALA A 858 17.35 -62.44 8.34
CA ALA A 858 17.01 -63.78 8.84
C ALA A 858 17.40 -63.99 10.31
N ARG A 859 18.52 -63.39 10.76
CA ARG A 859 19.02 -63.54 12.15
C ARG A 859 18.03 -63.13 13.23
N HIS A 860 17.10 -62.21 12.93
CA HIS A 860 16.16 -61.71 13.92
C HIS A 860 15.02 -62.67 14.21
N PHE A 861 14.77 -63.65 13.34
CA PHE A 861 13.75 -64.68 13.56
C PHE A 861 14.16 -65.75 14.57
N ALA A 862 15.41 -65.66 15.09
CA ALA A 862 15.81 -66.38 16.29
C ALA A 862 14.98 -65.95 17.52
N ASP A 863 14.47 -64.72 17.53
CA ASP A 863 13.42 -64.30 18.47
C ASP A 863 12.05 -64.78 17.93
N PRO A 864 11.36 -65.69 18.62
CA PRO A 864 10.07 -66.22 18.15
C PRO A 864 8.97 -65.15 18.10
N GLU A 865 9.08 -64.05 18.85
CA GLU A 865 8.12 -62.94 18.78
C GLU A 865 8.23 -62.16 17.47
N VAL A 866 9.42 -62.12 16.87
CA VAL A 866 9.66 -61.40 15.61
C VAL A 866 8.92 -62.11 14.48
N THR A 867 7.94 -61.39 13.95
CA THR A 867 7.05 -61.85 12.88
C THR A 867 7.46 -61.30 11.53
N ALA A 868 8.03 -60.09 11.50
CA ALA A 868 8.52 -59.45 10.29
C ALA A 868 9.72 -58.54 10.56
N VAL A 869 10.58 -58.39 9.54
CA VAL A 869 11.77 -57.54 9.56
C VAL A 869 11.77 -56.68 8.31
N CYS A 870 11.78 -55.36 8.52
CA CYS A 870 11.90 -54.35 7.48
C CYS A 870 13.38 -54.11 7.15
N GLY A 871 13.77 -54.27 5.88
CA GLY A 871 15.08 -53.83 5.39
C GLY A 871 15.14 -52.34 5.12
N ASN A 872 16.35 -51.83 4.91
CA ASN A 872 16.62 -50.46 4.50
C ASN A 872 16.65 -50.36 2.96
N VAL A 873 15.62 -49.74 2.39
CA VAL A 873 15.51 -49.53 0.95
C VAL A 873 16.06 -48.14 0.61
N GLU A 874 17.01 -48.09 -0.31
CA GLU A 874 17.67 -46.86 -0.77
C GLU A 874 17.41 -46.61 -2.26
N VAL A 875 17.50 -45.34 -2.68
CA VAL A 875 17.42 -44.98 -4.11
C VAL A 875 18.74 -45.34 -4.81
N GLY A 876 18.66 -46.19 -5.84
CA GLY A 876 19.81 -46.68 -6.59
C GLY A 876 20.28 -45.76 -7.73
N ASN A 877 19.40 -44.88 -8.24
CA ASN A 877 19.64 -44.00 -9.39
C ASN A 877 19.56 -42.51 -9.01
N VAL A 878 20.42 -42.06 -8.10
CA VAL A 878 20.51 -40.63 -7.71
C VAL A 878 21.22 -39.81 -8.79
N ASN A 879 20.58 -39.63 -9.93
CA ASN A 879 21.10 -38.97 -11.13
C ASN A 879 20.30 -37.71 -11.55
N SER A 880 19.25 -37.35 -10.81
CA SER A 880 18.40 -36.18 -11.08
C SER A 880 17.99 -35.50 -9.78
N TRP A 881 17.52 -34.25 -9.86
CA TRP A 881 16.95 -33.55 -8.69
C TRP A 881 15.79 -34.31 -8.05
N LEU A 882 14.92 -34.94 -8.85
CA LEU A 882 13.76 -35.67 -8.36
C LEU A 882 14.16 -36.95 -7.60
N THR A 883 15.10 -37.72 -8.14
CA THR A 883 15.63 -38.93 -7.49
C THR A 883 16.48 -38.59 -6.28
N ALA A 884 17.18 -37.44 -6.28
CA ALA A 884 17.87 -36.91 -5.10
C ALA A 884 16.91 -36.47 -3.99
N PHE A 885 15.82 -35.75 -4.30
CA PHE A 885 14.80 -35.40 -3.31
C PHE A 885 14.15 -36.63 -2.68
N GLN A 886 13.87 -37.66 -3.47
CA GLN A 886 13.35 -38.93 -2.96
C GLN A 886 14.39 -39.64 -2.06
N ALA A 887 15.68 -39.59 -2.40
CA ALA A 887 16.73 -40.15 -1.55
C ALA A 887 16.82 -39.43 -0.19
N VAL A 888 16.70 -38.09 -0.17
CA VAL A 888 16.66 -37.30 1.07
C VAL A 888 15.41 -37.63 1.90
N GLU A 889 14.25 -37.79 1.26
CA GLU A 889 13.00 -38.19 1.94
C GLU A 889 13.11 -39.57 2.60
N TYR A 890 13.74 -40.54 1.93
CA TYR A 890 13.92 -41.89 2.47
C TYR A 890 14.72 -41.85 3.78
N VAL A 891 15.76 -41.02 3.85
CA VAL A 891 16.59 -40.84 5.05
C VAL A 891 15.82 -40.11 6.15
N THR A 892 15.23 -38.96 5.82
CA THR A 892 14.66 -38.02 6.81
C THR A 892 13.27 -38.40 7.32
N SER A 893 12.51 -39.16 6.53
CA SER A 893 11.15 -39.59 6.88
C SER A 893 11.08 -41.09 7.07
N GLN A 894 11.31 -41.89 6.03
CA GLN A 894 11.04 -43.34 6.09
C GLN A 894 11.95 -44.07 7.10
N ASN A 895 13.27 -43.90 6.96
CA ASN A 895 14.25 -44.60 7.78
C ASN A 895 14.24 -44.09 9.22
N PHE A 896 14.13 -42.77 9.40
CA PHE A 896 14.03 -42.17 10.72
C PHE A 896 12.76 -42.63 11.47
N ASP A 897 11.59 -42.57 10.84
CA ASP A 897 10.33 -43.01 11.44
C ASP A 897 10.37 -44.52 11.76
N ARG A 898 10.92 -45.35 10.86
CA ARG A 898 11.05 -46.81 11.08
C ARG A 898 11.88 -47.16 12.30
N ARG A 899 12.95 -46.41 12.59
CA ARG A 899 13.78 -46.63 13.80
C ARG A 899 12.94 -46.41 15.08
N ALA A 900 12.24 -45.29 15.16
CA ALA A 900 11.39 -44.99 16.30
C ALA A 900 10.22 -45.98 16.42
N PHE A 901 9.56 -46.31 15.30
CA PHE A 901 8.43 -47.22 15.27
C PHE A 901 8.80 -48.69 15.48
N SER A 902 10.05 -49.09 15.19
CA SER A 902 10.58 -50.41 15.55
C SER A 902 10.59 -50.59 17.06
N ALA A 903 10.99 -49.56 17.81
CA ALA A 903 11.03 -49.61 19.27
C ALA A 903 9.62 -49.66 19.89
N LEU A 904 8.62 -49.09 19.21
CA LEU A 904 7.22 -49.03 19.65
C LEU A 904 6.33 -50.13 19.07
N ASN A 905 6.88 -51.02 18.23
CA ASN A 905 6.14 -52.01 17.46
C ASN A 905 4.93 -51.43 16.69
N CYS A 906 5.18 -50.40 15.87
CA CYS A 906 4.13 -49.77 15.07
C CYS A 906 4.62 -49.35 13.66
N ILE A 907 5.58 -50.08 13.10
CA ILE A 907 6.05 -49.87 11.72
C ILE A 907 4.88 -50.11 10.76
N SER A 908 4.41 -49.06 10.08
CA SER A 908 3.21 -49.16 9.25
C SER A 908 3.43 -49.84 7.89
N VAL A 909 4.69 -49.95 7.44
CA VAL A 909 5.04 -50.53 6.14
C VAL A 909 6.39 -51.24 6.19
N VAL A 910 6.38 -52.55 6.02
CA VAL A 910 7.52 -53.35 5.58
C VAL A 910 7.54 -53.31 4.05
N PRO A 911 8.56 -52.74 3.41
CA PRO A 911 8.56 -52.48 1.97
C PRO A 911 8.65 -53.79 1.18
N GLY A 912 7.87 -53.91 0.11
CA GLY A 912 7.94 -55.07 -0.80
C GLY A 912 9.30 -55.26 -1.49
N ALA A 913 10.11 -54.21 -1.58
CA ALA A 913 11.44 -54.26 -2.20
C ALA A 913 12.48 -55.01 -1.35
N LEU A 914 12.34 -55.01 -0.01
CA LEU A 914 13.22 -55.77 0.89
C LEU A 914 12.55 -55.95 2.26
N GLY A 915 11.80 -57.03 2.42
CA GLY A 915 11.10 -57.35 3.67
C GLY A 915 11.10 -58.84 3.96
N ALA A 916 11.39 -59.24 5.19
CA ALA A 916 11.37 -60.63 5.62
C ALA A 916 10.20 -60.90 6.56
N TRP A 917 9.63 -62.09 6.48
CA TRP A 917 8.44 -62.50 7.19
C TRP A 917 8.52 -63.95 7.65
N ARG A 918 7.92 -64.27 8.79
CA ARG A 918 7.65 -65.66 9.17
C ARG A 918 6.51 -66.16 8.28
N ARG A 919 6.76 -67.21 7.49
CA ARG A 919 5.81 -67.72 6.47
C ARG A 919 4.42 -67.98 7.06
N GLN A 920 4.38 -68.67 8.20
CA GLN A 920 3.13 -69.03 8.85
C GLN A 920 2.29 -67.81 9.24
N ALA A 921 2.92 -66.77 9.78
CA ALA A 921 2.19 -65.56 10.18
C ALA A 921 1.58 -64.81 8.98
N VAL A 922 2.24 -64.83 7.83
CA VAL A 922 1.69 -64.24 6.59
C VAL A 922 0.48 -65.05 6.09
N LEU A 923 0.57 -66.39 6.16
CA LEU A 923 -0.56 -67.26 5.82
C LEU A 923 -1.75 -67.05 6.77
N ASP A 924 -1.50 -66.96 8.07
CA ASP A 924 -2.53 -66.72 9.10
C ASP A 924 -3.19 -65.34 8.95
N ALA A 925 -2.42 -64.34 8.47
CA ALA A 925 -2.95 -63.01 8.15
C ALA A 925 -3.75 -62.96 6.83
N GLY A 926 -3.78 -64.05 6.06
CA GLY A 926 -4.50 -64.15 4.79
C GLY A 926 -3.70 -63.77 3.54
N GLY A 927 -2.38 -63.63 3.64
CA GLY A 927 -1.50 -63.28 2.52
C GLY A 927 -1.59 -61.82 2.08
N TYR A 928 -1.05 -61.53 0.89
CA TYR A 928 -1.12 -60.20 0.26
C TYR A 928 -2.53 -59.94 -0.27
N SER A 929 -3.17 -58.88 0.23
CA SER A 929 -4.55 -58.56 -0.17
C SER A 929 -4.62 -57.85 -1.53
N HIS A 930 -5.71 -58.11 -2.28
CA HIS A 930 -6.08 -57.39 -3.50
C HIS A 930 -6.93 -56.14 -3.25
N ASP A 931 -7.28 -55.84 -1.98
CA ASP A 931 -8.21 -54.75 -1.67
C ASP A 931 -7.57 -53.36 -1.77
N THR A 932 -6.24 -53.29 -1.72
CA THR A 932 -5.45 -52.05 -1.63
C THR A 932 -4.39 -51.99 -2.74
N LEU A 933 -3.96 -50.78 -3.11
CA LEU A 933 -2.85 -50.54 -4.06
C LEU A 933 -1.44 -50.68 -3.46
N THR A 934 -1.38 -50.92 -2.15
CA THR A 934 -0.17 -51.05 -1.33
C THR A 934 -0.32 -52.31 -0.48
N GLU A 935 -0.16 -53.44 -1.15
CA GLU A 935 -0.33 -54.78 -0.59
C GLU A 935 0.60 -55.06 0.60
N ASP A 936 1.78 -54.44 0.58
CA ASP A 936 2.83 -54.55 1.59
C ASP A 936 2.46 -53.79 2.88
N ALA A 937 1.97 -52.57 2.74
CA ALA A 937 1.43 -51.79 3.87
C ALA A 937 0.21 -52.48 4.51
N ASP A 938 -0.70 -53.03 3.69
CA ASP A 938 -1.89 -53.75 4.19
C ASP A 938 -1.50 -54.99 5.00
N LEU A 939 -0.60 -55.82 4.47
CA LEU A 939 -0.09 -57.00 5.17
C LEU A 939 0.60 -56.61 6.49
N THR A 940 1.41 -55.54 6.48
CA THR A 940 2.10 -55.05 7.68
C THR A 940 1.09 -54.69 8.78
N LEU A 941 0.05 -53.94 8.44
CA LEU A 941 -1.00 -53.55 9.38
C LEU A 941 -1.83 -54.75 9.87
N ALA A 942 -2.08 -55.74 9.00
CA ALA A 942 -2.77 -56.97 9.38
C ALA A 942 -1.98 -57.77 10.42
N ILE A 943 -0.66 -57.90 10.24
CA ILE A 943 0.25 -58.57 11.18
C ILE A 943 0.32 -57.83 12.52
N LEU A 944 0.49 -56.50 12.50
CA LEU A 944 0.50 -55.71 13.73
C LEU A 944 -0.84 -55.79 14.48
N ARG A 945 -1.96 -55.81 13.76
CA ARG A 945 -3.29 -55.98 14.36
C ARG A 945 -3.47 -57.37 14.98
N ALA A 946 -2.80 -58.38 14.46
CA ALA A 946 -2.76 -59.73 15.03
C ALA A 946 -1.79 -59.84 16.23
N GLY A 947 -1.12 -58.76 16.62
CA GLY A 947 -0.18 -58.73 17.75
C GLY A 947 1.26 -59.12 17.38
N GLY A 948 1.57 -59.28 16.08
CA GLY A 948 2.91 -59.60 15.62
C GLY A 948 3.92 -58.49 15.90
N ARG A 949 5.19 -58.85 16.04
CA ARG A 949 6.29 -57.91 16.26
C ARG A 949 7.03 -57.63 14.95
N VAL A 950 7.08 -56.36 14.57
CA VAL A 950 7.75 -55.88 13.35
C VAL A 950 8.94 -55.01 13.74
N ILE A 951 10.12 -55.33 13.22
CA ILE A 951 11.36 -54.61 13.54
C ILE A 951 12.04 -54.05 12.29
N TYR A 952 12.96 -53.11 12.47
CA TYR A 952 13.74 -52.49 11.39
C TYR A 952 15.23 -52.86 11.47
N GLU A 953 15.80 -53.36 10.38
CA GLU A 953 17.23 -53.68 10.25
C GLU A 953 17.91 -52.70 9.28
N PRO A 954 18.62 -51.68 9.78
CA PRO A 954 19.23 -50.65 8.93
C PRO A 954 20.42 -51.15 8.09
N GLU A 955 21.06 -52.26 8.46
CA GLU A 955 22.21 -52.84 7.74
C GLU A 955 21.80 -53.80 6.62
N ALA A 956 20.52 -54.17 6.52
CA ALA A 956 19.97 -54.93 5.40
C ALA A 956 19.62 -53.98 4.26
N ILE A 957 20.58 -53.67 3.38
CA ILE A 957 20.44 -52.64 2.34
C ILE A 957 19.96 -53.25 1.02
N GLY A 958 18.92 -52.65 0.43
CA GLY A 958 18.45 -52.91 -0.94
C GLY A 958 18.30 -51.60 -1.73
N ARG A 959 18.86 -51.53 -2.94
CA ARG A 959 18.79 -50.35 -3.81
C ARG A 959 17.82 -50.58 -4.96
N THR A 960 16.80 -49.73 -5.08
CA THR A 960 15.74 -49.82 -6.10
C THR A 960 15.75 -48.61 -7.04
N GLU A 961 15.14 -48.74 -8.22
CA GLU A 961 15.03 -47.68 -9.22
C GLU A 961 13.88 -46.70 -8.88
N ALA A 962 14.23 -45.44 -8.61
CA ALA A 962 13.28 -44.35 -8.40
C ALA A 962 12.88 -43.69 -9.73
N PRO A 963 11.66 -43.11 -9.84
CA PRO A 963 11.21 -42.48 -11.09
C PRO A 963 12.02 -41.24 -11.47
N GLU A 964 12.55 -41.21 -12.69
CA GLU A 964 13.33 -40.06 -13.20
C GLU A 964 12.46 -38.94 -13.79
N SER A 965 11.20 -39.22 -14.16
CA SER A 965 10.28 -38.23 -14.72
C SER A 965 9.17 -37.86 -13.75
N LEU A 966 8.75 -36.59 -13.79
CA LEU A 966 7.68 -36.08 -12.93
C LEU A 966 6.36 -36.86 -13.10
N SER A 967 6.00 -37.26 -14.32
CA SER A 967 4.79 -38.06 -14.58
C SER A 967 4.85 -39.44 -13.93
N ALA A 968 6.00 -40.13 -14.04
CA ALA A 968 6.21 -41.43 -13.41
C ALA A 968 6.21 -41.31 -11.87
N PHE A 969 6.84 -40.27 -11.34
CA PHE A 969 6.86 -39.95 -9.92
C PHE A 969 5.46 -39.67 -9.37
N LEU A 970 4.67 -38.81 -10.03
CA LEU A 970 3.29 -38.51 -9.63
C LEU A 970 2.41 -39.76 -9.59
N LYS A 971 2.57 -40.69 -10.55
CA LYS A 971 1.86 -41.98 -10.56
C LYS A 971 2.26 -42.84 -9.36
N GLN A 972 3.56 -42.92 -9.05
CA GLN A 972 4.06 -43.65 -7.88
C GLN A 972 3.49 -43.08 -6.58
N ARG A 973 3.58 -41.76 -6.39
CA ARG A 973 3.14 -41.10 -5.16
C ARG A 973 1.64 -41.10 -4.98
N PHE A 974 0.87 -40.99 -6.07
CA PHE A 974 -0.57 -41.21 -6.03
C PHE A 974 -0.90 -42.62 -5.54
N ARG A 975 -0.22 -43.65 -6.08
CA ARG A 975 -0.43 -45.04 -5.66
C ARG A 975 -0.19 -45.22 -4.16
N TRP A 976 0.92 -44.69 -3.65
CA TRP A 976 1.26 -44.80 -2.23
C TRP A 976 0.26 -44.05 -1.34
N THR A 977 -0.05 -42.80 -1.68
CA THR A 977 -0.96 -41.96 -0.89
C THR A 977 -2.38 -42.53 -0.89
N TYR A 978 -2.89 -42.93 -2.05
CA TYR A 978 -4.20 -43.56 -2.19
C TYR A 978 -4.25 -44.93 -1.49
N GLY A 979 -3.20 -45.74 -1.62
CA GLY A 979 -3.06 -47.02 -0.91
C GLY A 979 -3.08 -46.84 0.61
N THR A 980 -2.36 -45.84 1.14
CA THR A 980 -2.42 -45.47 2.56
C THR A 980 -3.84 -45.15 3.01
N TYR A 981 -4.63 -44.44 2.20
CA TYR A 981 -6.03 -44.16 2.53
C TYR A 981 -6.86 -45.45 2.59
N GLN A 982 -6.65 -46.36 1.64
CA GLN A 982 -7.33 -47.65 1.61
C GLN A 982 -6.97 -48.50 2.84
N CYS A 983 -5.69 -48.56 3.19
CA CYS A 983 -5.19 -49.26 4.37
C CYS A 983 -5.81 -48.71 5.67
N LEU A 984 -5.81 -47.39 5.85
CA LEU A 984 -6.43 -46.75 7.02
C LEU A 984 -7.93 -47.04 7.11
N TRP A 985 -8.63 -47.02 5.98
CA TRP A 985 -10.06 -47.35 5.95
C TRP A 985 -10.32 -48.82 6.28
N LYS A 986 -9.53 -49.75 5.71
CA LYS A 986 -9.63 -51.19 5.96
C LYS A 986 -9.39 -51.53 7.43
N HIS A 987 -8.38 -50.88 8.02
CA HIS A 987 -7.93 -51.15 9.40
C HIS A 987 -8.50 -50.19 10.44
N LYS A 988 -9.54 -49.40 10.12
CA LYS A 988 -10.13 -48.40 11.03
C LYS A 988 -10.63 -48.95 12.38
N ARG A 989 -10.88 -50.26 12.48
CA ARG A 989 -11.27 -50.91 13.75
C ARG A 989 -10.10 -51.12 14.73
N ALA A 990 -8.86 -50.90 14.27
CA ALA A 990 -7.66 -51.00 15.09
C ALA A 990 -7.28 -49.69 15.79
N PHE A 991 -7.97 -48.56 15.52
CA PHE A 991 -7.78 -47.33 16.28
C PHE A 991 -8.01 -47.58 17.78
N PHE A 992 -7.21 -46.93 18.62
CA PHE A 992 -7.26 -47.03 20.08
C PHE A 992 -6.97 -48.43 20.66
N ARG A 993 -6.34 -49.33 19.87
CA ARG A 993 -5.92 -50.67 20.31
C ARG A 993 -4.42 -50.88 20.14
N GLY A 994 -3.72 -51.16 21.24
CA GLY A 994 -2.27 -51.38 21.24
C GLY A 994 -1.47 -50.16 20.76
N THR A 995 -0.17 -50.34 20.54
CA THR A 995 0.71 -49.27 20.05
C THR A 995 0.36 -48.85 18.62
N LEU A 996 -0.06 -49.79 17.76
CA LEU A 996 -0.55 -49.49 16.42
C LEU A 996 -1.73 -48.50 16.46
N GLY A 997 -2.73 -48.74 17.32
CA GLY A 997 -3.95 -47.94 17.36
C GLY A 997 -3.81 -46.59 18.04
N TRP A 998 -2.90 -46.46 19.01
CA TRP A 998 -2.66 -45.21 19.75
C TRP A 998 -1.56 -44.33 19.14
N ILE A 999 -0.60 -44.92 18.42
CA ILE A 999 0.55 -44.21 17.88
C ILE A 999 0.60 -44.33 16.35
N GLY A 1000 0.63 -45.55 15.82
CA GLY A 1000 0.84 -45.80 14.38
C GLY A 1000 -0.25 -45.20 13.48
N LEU A 1001 -1.51 -45.59 13.67
CA LEU A 1001 -2.64 -45.13 12.85
C LEU A 1001 -2.92 -43.62 13.02
N PRO A 1002 -2.92 -43.04 14.24
CA PRO A 1002 -3.03 -41.60 14.41
C PRO A 1002 -1.89 -40.83 13.73
N ASN A 1003 -0.64 -41.31 13.81
CA ASN A 1003 0.48 -40.70 13.10
C ASN A 1003 0.28 -40.72 11.57
N MET A 1004 -0.21 -41.84 11.01
CA MET A 1004 -0.53 -41.91 9.57
C MET A 1004 -1.61 -40.90 9.18
N VAL A 1005 -2.70 -40.78 9.96
CA VAL A 1005 -3.77 -39.80 9.70
C VAL A 1005 -3.24 -38.37 9.77
N LEU A 1006 -2.57 -38.01 10.86
CA LEU A 1006 -2.12 -36.64 11.09
C LEU A 1006 -1.05 -36.22 10.10
N PHE A 1007 0.04 -37.00 9.96
CA PHE A 1007 1.24 -36.56 9.25
C PHE A 1007 1.32 -37.02 7.79
N GLN A 1008 0.61 -38.09 7.39
CA GLN A 1008 0.58 -38.55 5.99
C GLN A 1008 -0.68 -38.09 5.24
N ILE A 1009 -1.78 -37.75 5.93
CA ILE A 1009 -3.02 -37.29 5.30
C ILE A 1009 -3.29 -35.82 5.59
N LEU A 1010 -3.60 -35.47 6.85
CA LEU A 1010 -4.13 -34.16 7.20
C LEU A 1010 -3.11 -33.05 7.00
N PHE A 1011 -1.88 -33.25 7.47
CA PHE A 1011 -0.84 -32.23 7.39
C PHE A 1011 -0.51 -31.83 5.94
N PRO A 1012 -0.25 -32.76 4.99
CA PRO A 1012 -0.07 -32.40 3.58
C PRO A 1012 -1.30 -31.78 2.92
N ALA A 1013 -2.51 -32.15 3.34
CA ALA A 1013 -3.76 -31.61 2.79
C ALA A 1013 -4.05 -30.18 3.26
N LEU A 1014 -3.68 -29.84 4.51
CA LEU A 1014 -3.90 -28.52 5.10
C LEU A 1014 -2.74 -27.54 4.88
N SER A 1015 -1.53 -28.04 4.59
CA SER A 1015 -0.34 -27.21 4.38
C SER A 1015 -0.50 -26.07 3.35
N PRO A 1016 -1.23 -26.22 2.22
CA PRO A 1016 -1.46 -25.11 1.29
C PRO A 1016 -2.13 -23.88 1.92
N ILE A 1017 -2.97 -24.08 2.95
CA ILE A 1017 -3.64 -22.98 3.66
C ILE A 1017 -2.60 -22.12 4.40
N GLY A 1018 -1.59 -22.76 5.00
CA GLY A 1018 -0.49 -22.04 5.66
C GLY A 1018 0.31 -21.17 4.69
N ASP A 1019 0.59 -21.66 3.47
CA ASP A 1019 1.28 -20.89 2.44
C ASP A 1019 0.44 -19.68 1.99
N LEU A 1020 -0.89 -19.82 1.87
CA LEU A 1020 -1.79 -18.71 1.55
C LEU A 1020 -1.85 -17.65 2.66
N VAL A 1021 -1.88 -18.09 3.92
CA VAL A 1021 -1.87 -17.20 5.09
C VAL A 1021 -0.57 -16.42 5.18
N MET A 1022 0.56 -17.05 4.85
CA MET A 1022 1.85 -16.38 4.75
C MET A 1022 1.78 -15.22 3.75
N VAL A 1023 1.34 -15.49 2.53
CA VAL A 1023 1.23 -14.49 1.45
C VAL A 1023 0.28 -13.36 1.88
N ALA A 1024 -0.87 -13.70 2.47
CA ALA A 1024 -1.82 -12.71 2.97
C ALA A 1024 -1.27 -11.86 4.13
N SER A 1025 -0.39 -12.41 4.96
CA SER A 1025 0.24 -11.66 6.07
C SER A 1025 1.35 -10.74 5.58
N ILE A 1026 2.09 -11.14 4.55
CA ILE A 1026 3.06 -10.29 3.85
C ILE A 1026 2.37 -9.07 3.23
N ILE A 1027 1.26 -9.29 2.52
CA ILE A 1027 0.49 -8.20 1.87
C ILE A 1027 -0.03 -7.17 2.90
N ARG A 1028 -0.37 -7.61 4.12
CA ARG A 1028 -0.88 -6.74 5.20
C ARG A 1028 0.20 -6.02 6.02
N GLY A 1029 1.49 -6.27 5.76
CA GLY A 1029 2.59 -5.71 6.56
C GLY A 1029 2.85 -6.40 7.91
N ASP A 1030 2.05 -7.41 8.27
CA ASP A 1030 2.12 -8.15 9.55
C ASP A 1030 2.91 -9.47 9.42
N TRP A 1031 4.11 -9.39 8.82
CA TRP A 1031 4.89 -10.56 8.41
C TRP A 1031 5.85 -11.09 9.48
N SER A 1032 6.17 -10.30 10.50
CA SER A 1032 7.25 -10.58 11.45
C SER A 1032 6.98 -11.84 12.29
N ALA A 1033 5.78 -11.97 12.87
CA ALA A 1033 5.38 -13.12 13.66
C ALA A 1033 5.33 -14.41 12.81
N PHE A 1034 4.82 -14.30 11.58
CA PHE A 1034 4.75 -15.43 10.67
C PHE A 1034 6.15 -15.89 10.24
N LEU A 1035 7.02 -14.95 9.87
CA LEU A 1035 8.40 -15.25 9.49
C LEU A 1035 9.16 -15.91 10.64
N ALA A 1036 9.02 -15.40 11.87
CA ALA A 1036 9.63 -16.01 13.05
C ALA A 1036 9.16 -17.45 13.26
N GLY A 1037 7.85 -17.70 13.18
CA GLY A 1037 7.28 -19.05 13.27
C GLY A 1037 7.78 -19.99 12.17
N TYR A 1038 7.85 -19.50 10.94
CA TYR A 1038 8.34 -20.27 9.79
C TYR A 1038 9.84 -20.61 9.90
N LEU A 1039 10.66 -19.64 10.30
CA LEU A 1039 12.09 -19.86 10.54
C LEU A 1039 12.33 -20.84 11.70
N ALA A 1040 11.54 -20.76 12.77
CA ALA A 1040 11.60 -21.73 13.88
C ALA A 1040 11.25 -23.15 13.40
N PHE A 1041 10.20 -23.30 12.58
CA PHE A 1041 9.83 -24.58 11.97
C PHE A 1041 10.96 -25.14 11.10
N LEU A 1042 11.53 -24.32 10.20
CA LEU A 1042 12.65 -24.73 9.34
C LEU A 1042 13.87 -25.15 10.16
N PHE A 1043 14.21 -24.40 11.22
CA PHE A 1043 15.31 -24.74 12.10
C PHE A 1043 15.11 -26.11 12.76
N MET A 1044 13.92 -26.37 13.31
CA MET A 1044 13.59 -27.68 13.91
C MET A 1044 13.67 -28.83 12.90
N ASP A 1045 13.18 -28.62 11.68
CA ASP A 1045 13.21 -29.61 10.60
C ASP A 1045 14.64 -29.94 10.15
N VAL A 1046 15.51 -28.92 10.07
CA VAL A 1046 16.94 -29.11 9.81
C VAL A 1046 17.62 -29.88 10.96
N CYS A 1047 17.31 -29.57 12.22
CA CYS A 1047 17.84 -30.31 13.37
C CYS A 1047 17.41 -31.78 13.38
N ALA A 1048 16.13 -32.07 13.09
CA ALA A 1048 15.62 -33.43 12.99
C ALA A 1048 16.33 -34.21 11.86
N SER A 1049 16.48 -33.55 10.71
CA SER A 1049 17.13 -34.13 9.53
C SER A 1049 18.62 -34.36 9.77
N LEU A 1050 19.32 -33.46 10.46
CA LEU A 1050 20.71 -33.64 10.89
C LEU A 1050 20.89 -34.94 11.69
N LEU A 1051 19.97 -35.21 12.63
CA LEU A 1051 19.98 -36.45 13.40
C LEU A 1051 19.77 -37.68 12.49
N ALA A 1052 18.79 -37.64 11.57
CA ALA A 1052 18.53 -38.73 10.63
C ALA A 1052 19.75 -39.03 9.73
N PHE A 1053 20.37 -37.99 9.16
CA PHE A 1053 21.58 -38.11 8.34
C PHE A 1053 22.77 -38.66 9.12
N TRP A 1054 22.92 -38.27 10.39
CA TRP A 1054 23.94 -38.81 11.29
C TRP A 1054 23.71 -40.30 11.57
N LEU A 1055 22.45 -40.71 11.81
CA LEU A 1055 22.09 -42.11 12.07
C LEU A 1055 22.34 -43.02 10.85
N ASP A 1056 22.05 -42.54 9.65
CA ASP A 1056 22.20 -43.29 8.38
C ASP A 1056 23.58 -43.10 7.71
N ARG A 1057 24.49 -42.32 8.33
CA ARG A 1057 25.85 -42.04 7.85
C ARG A 1057 25.89 -41.47 6.41
N LYS A 1058 24.91 -40.62 6.07
CA LYS A 1058 24.82 -39.96 4.76
C LYS A 1058 25.59 -38.63 4.75
N PRO A 1059 26.06 -38.15 3.59
CA PRO A 1059 26.78 -36.89 3.50
C PRO A 1059 25.89 -35.70 3.91
N LYS A 1060 26.36 -34.90 4.87
CA LYS A 1060 25.58 -33.80 5.48
C LYS A 1060 25.26 -32.67 4.50
N TRP A 1061 26.04 -32.47 3.43
CA TRP A 1061 25.78 -31.42 2.44
C TRP A 1061 24.45 -31.63 1.69
N TRP A 1062 23.91 -32.85 1.67
CA TRP A 1062 22.57 -33.14 1.13
C TRP A 1062 21.45 -32.45 1.92
N LEU A 1063 21.71 -31.92 3.12
CA LEU A 1063 20.74 -31.11 3.86
C LEU A 1063 20.39 -29.80 3.14
N LEU A 1064 21.25 -29.30 2.25
CA LEU A 1064 20.90 -28.16 1.40
C LEU A 1064 19.75 -28.51 0.44
N LEU A 1065 19.70 -29.75 -0.05
CA LEU A 1065 18.60 -30.23 -0.90
C LEU A 1065 17.27 -30.24 -0.12
N LEU A 1066 17.29 -30.48 1.19
CA LEU A 1066 16.10 -30.45 2.03
C LEU A 1066 15.49 -29.04 2.10
N LEU A 1067 16.32 -28.00 2.23
CA LEU A 1067 15.84 -26.61 2.20
C LEU A 1067 15.14 -26.30 0.87
N VAL A 1068 15.75 -26.68 -0.26
CA VAL A 1068 15.15 -26.51 -1.59
C VAL A 1068 13.87 -27.35 -1.74
N GLN A 1069 13.82 -28.54 -1.13
CA GLN A 1069 12.66 -29.43 -1.14
C GLN A 1069 11.41 -28.77 -0.51
N ARG A 1070 11.57 -27.89 0.48
CA ARG A 1070 10.44 -27.19 1.14
C ARG A 1070 9.74 -26.15 0.25
N PHE A 1071 10.42 -25.63 -0.76
CA PHE A 1071 9.87 -24.61 -1.68
C PHE A 1071 9.47 -25.15 -3.06
N SER A 1072 9.76 -26.43 -3.37
CA SER A 1072 9.47 -27.00 -4.69
C SER A 1072 8.77 -28.37 -4.62
N TYR A 1073 9.42 -29.35 -4.01
CA TYR A 1073 8.94 -30.73 -3.93
C TYR A 1073 7.68 -30.86 -3.06
N ARG A 1074 7.59 -30.05 -1.99
CA ARG A 1074 6.44 -30.03 -1.08
C ARG A 1074 5.13 -29.70 -1.82
N GLN A 1075 5.18 -28.78 -2.77
CA GLN A 1075 4.04 -28.35 -3.59
C GLN A 1075 3.57 -29.47 -4.53
N ILE A 1076 4.51 -30.27 -5.06
CA ILE A 1076 4.19 -31.48 -5.83
C ILE A 1076 3.43 -32.48 -4.94
N MET A 1077 3.83 -32.64 -3.68
CA MET A 1077 3.14 -33.52 -2.73
C MET A 1077 1.75 -33.00 -2.33
N TYR A 1078 1.52 -31.69 -2.31
CA TYR A 1078 0.16 -31.12 -2.11
C TYR A 1078 -0.78 -31.58 -3.20
N TYR A 1079 -0.35 -31.46 -4.46
CA TYR A 1079 -1.12 -31.92 -5.61
C TYR A 1079 -1.44 -33.41 -5.51
N VAL A 1080 -0.46 -34.26 -5.15
CA VAL A 1080 -0.67 -35.70 -5.00
C VAL A 1080 -1.68 -36.01 -3.89
N SER A 1081 -1.56 -35.35 -2.74
CA SER A 1081 -2.46 -35.56 -1.59
C SER A 1081 -3.90 -35.19 -1.95
N LEU A 1082 -4.11 -33.97 -2.47
CA LEU A 1082 -5.43 -33.49 -2.88
C LEU A 1082 -6.04 -34.36 -3.98
N LYS A 1083 -5.25 -34.75 -4.99
CA LYS A 1083 -5.69 -35.66 -6.05
C LYS A 1083 -6.10 -37.03 -5.52
N SER A 1084 -5.34 -37.58 -4.58
CA SER A 1084 -5.65 -38.88 -3.95
C SER A 1084 -6.94 -38.78 -3.13
N MET A 1085 -7.16 -37.66 -2.43
CA MET A 1085 -8.36 -37.42 -1.63
C MET A 1085 -9.59 -37.28 -2.53
N LEU A 1086 -9.50 -36.50 -3.60
CA LEU A 1086 -10.54 -36.39 -4.62
C LEU A 1086 -10.86 -37.73 -5.28
N ALA A 1087 -9.84 -38.56 -5.58
CA ALA A 1087 -10.05 -39.89 -6.11
C ALA A 1087 -10.83 -40.81 -5.15
N ALA A 1088 -10.53 -40.72 -3.86
CA ALA A 1088 -11.19 -41.53 -2.82
C ALA A 1088 -12.65 -41.09 -2.60
N LEU A 1089 -12.91 -39.79 -2.68
CA LEU A 1089 -14.26 -39.21 -2.62
C LEU A 1089 -15.09 -39.55 -3.85
N ARG A 1090 -14.48 -39.53 -5.05
CA ARG A 1090 -15.12 -39.93 -6.32
C ARG A 1090 -15.43 -41.42 -6.40
N GLY A 1091 -14.77 -42.24 -5.59
CA GLY A 1091 -14.89 -43.69 -5.63
C GLY A 1091 -14.37 -44.33 -6.90
N MET A 1092 -13.36 -43.71 -7.53
CA MET A 1092 -12.78 -44.19 -8.79
C MET A 1092 -11.98 -45.48 -8.57
N ARG A 1093 -12.29 -46.51 -9.36
CA ARG A 1093 -11.48 -47.72 -9.44
C ARG A 1093 -10.18 -47.42 -10.17
N HIS A 1094 -9.05 -47.45 -9.46
CA HIS A 1094 -7.73 -47.34 -10.06
C HIS A 1094 -7.05 -48.70 -10.06
N GLY A 1095 -6.73 -49.22 -11.24
CA GLY A 1095 -5.96 -50.45 -11.42
C GLY A 1095 -4.45 -50.19 -11.40
N TRP A 1096 -3.68 -51.24 -11.13
CA TRP A 1096 -2.22 -51.24 -11.19
C TRP A 1096 -1.75 -50.92 -12.63
N ARG A 1097 -1.06 -49.79 -12.82
CA ARG A 1097 -0.43 -49.41 -14.10
C ARG A 1097 1.10 -49.38 -13.90
N LYS A 1098 1.82 -50.23 -14.63
CA LYS A 1098 3.27 -50.41 -14.51
C LYS A 1098 4.06 -49.15 -14.92
N LEU A 1099 5.18 -48.89 -14.24
CA LEU A 1099 6.19 -47.88 -14.62
C LEU A 1099 7.20 -48.50 -15.60
N GLU A 1100 7.63 -47.72 -16.60
CA GLU A 1100 8.67 -48.13 -17.55
C GLU A 1100 10.05 -48.11 -16.86
N ARG A 1101 10.81 -49.20 -16.95
CA ARG A 1101 12.13 -49.37 -16.31
C ARG A 1101 13.26 -49.11 -17.29
N LYS A 1102 14.34 -48.47 -16.83
CA LYS A 1102 15.52 -48.14 -17.65
C LYS A 1102 16.75 -48.98 -17.34
N GLY A 1103 16.82 -49.62 -16.17
CA GLY A 1103 17.97 -50.46 -15.79
C GLY A 1103 19.24 -49.67 -15.45
N THR A 1104 19.09 -48.52 -14.78
CA THR A 1104 20.20 -47.58 -14.51
C THR A 1104 20.88 -47.77 -13.15
N VAL A 1105 20.47 -48.76 -12.35
CA VAL A 1105 21.09 -49.04 -11.04
C VAL A 1105 22.44 -49.74 -11.22
N SER A 1106 23.52 -49.13 -10.72
CA SER A 1106 24.87 -49.69 -10.83
C SER A 1106 25.03 -51.00 -10.02
N SER A 1107 25.56 -52.05 -10.65
CA SER A 1107 25.90 -53.34 -10.03
C SER A 1107 27.12 -53.28 -9.11
N SER A 1108 27.87 -52.17 -9.11
CA SER A 1108 29.05 -52.01 -8.26
C SER A 1108 28.64 -51.60 -6.84
N LEU A 1109 28.50 -52.59 -5.95
CA LEU A 1109 28.59 -52.37 -4.51
C LEU A 1109 30.07 -52.13 -4.17
N ALA A 1110 30.61 -50.95 -4.49
CA ALA A 1110 31.90 -50.55 -3.96
C ALA A 1110 31.83 -50.64 -2.42
N PRO A 1111 32.78 -51.31 -1.75
CA PRO A 1111 32.79 -51.40 -0.30
C PRO A 1111 32.89 -49.97 0.24
N VAL A 1112 31.88 -49.57 1.03
CA VAL A 1112 32.00 -48.37 1.85
C VAL A 1112 33.26 -48.56 2.69
N ALA A 1113 34.26 -47.73 2.44
CA ALA A 1113 35.53 -47.76 3.14
C ALA A 1113 35.26 -47.92 4.64
N GLN A 1114 35.92 -48.90 5.26
CA GLN A 1114 36.00 -48.99 6.71
C GLN A 1114 36.62 -47.67 7.22
N VAL A 1115 35.77 -46.72 7.56
CA VAL A 1115 36.17 -45.57 8.36
C VAL A 1115 36.54 -46.16 9.72
N LYS A 1116 37.85 -46.15 10.01
CA LYS A 1116 38.40 -46.46 11.32
C LYS A 1116 37.52 -45.82 12.39
N ARG A 1117 37.10 -46.62 13.38
CA ARG A 1117 36.44 -46.11 14.60
C ARG A 1117 37.34 -45.05 15.24
N PRO A 1118 36.82 -43.92 15.72
CA PRO A 1118 37.47 -43.21 16.82
C PRO A 1118 37.42 -44.06 18.09
#